data_AF-A0A836RG09-F1
#
_entry.id   AF-A0A836RG09-F1
#
_cell.length_a   1.000
_cell.length_b   1.000
_cell.length_c   1.000
_cell.angle_alpha   90.00
_cell.angle_beta   90.00
_cell.angle_gamma   90.00
#
_symmetry.space_group_name_H-M   'P 1'
#
loop_
_entity.id
_entity.type
_entity.pdbx_description
1 polymer ?
#
loop_
_entity_poly.entity_id
_entity_poly.type
_entity_poly.pdbx_seq_one_letter_code
_entity_poly.pdbx_strand_id
1 'polypeptide(L)'
;MASDVVRQRRKIRFTTAEDARRFAARLMEQVPDSERFDAQQVLRDYPELADHDEAVLDLAYEDVCRRLEAGEAVDVRAFAARFPTVRDSLLRALEIPAQFLPPSAAKERITHLLWPAPGDEFLQFHLQEELGRGAFSRVFLAAEPRLGNRRVVVKLCPRGLGDREAQALGQLEHPHVMPVYSVRTDVVTDLTAICMPFLGRATLADVLRELPPGRRPPLDGELIDRVVENLNRRNADAPPLTAPSDQPRRWTRWAFRLRMRESYVEAIVRIGAQLAAALVYTHSRGLLHADIKPSNVLLRSGGQALLFDFNLSLSKWLSEIGIGGTLEYMPPEQLRAIAHKQDRAQLDARSDLFSLAATLYQSLSGRLPFGPAPENGKPAEQARQLLRRQQRPPDPLNELNPDVPAGLARVIHQCLAFEPAQRLRTAAELQDVLRSFNRATARALRRIRPRRRTTVAAACSLMALGIAAGVIASRRSIPSTNRLRKGWAAYELGNHVVASRLFDAAWRSGESIRDGRALAWLAYYNCRNRPEPATFRQAIEQNQLAIHQGLVTAAVFNNLGYCYLQLGDLAKAQKALEQGLALSPTAGALHRNLLKVELAHARRTKRPPAKGVLVETRRHSPLTADLAWDAALFGALTAAYCDDDILRDKSIRLTYSNCLQALAQGIEPRRVDELLKQFPILKRDRRFHGLTGSSSDA
;
A
#
# COMPACT_ATOMS: atom_id res chain seq x y z
N MET A 1 0.28 -30.29 -63.99
CA MET A 1 0.93 -30.93 -62.84
C MET A 1 -0.03 -30.91 -61.68
N ALA A 2 -0.89 -31.93 -61.64
CA ALA A 2 -1.76 -32.24 -60.52
C ALA A 2 -1.17 -33.49 -59.86
N SER A 3 -0.54 -33.33 -58.70
CA SER A 3 -0.24 -34.34 -57.67
C SER A 3 0.88 -33.78 -56.80
N ASP A 4 0.61 -33.55 -55.51
CA ASP A 4 1.58 -33.66 -54.39
C ASP A 4 1.31 -32.77 -53.16
N VAL A 5 0.09 -32.23 -52.97
CA VAL A 5 -0.30 -31.66 -51.65
C VAL A 5 -1.57 -32.28 -51.09
N VAL A 6 -1.74 -33.58 -51.29
CA VAL A 6 -2.59 -34.42 -50.45
C VAL A 6 -1.68 -35.40 -49.72
N ARG A 7 -1.21 -35.05 -48.51
CA ARG A 7 -0.90 -36.01 -47.43
C ARG A 7 -0.47 -35.35 -46.11
N GLN A 8 -1.07 -35.86 -45.03
CA GLN A 8 -0.78 -35.69 -43.60
C GLN A 8 -1.42 -34.48 -42.87
N ARG A 9 -2.76 -34.47 -42.77
CA ARG A 9 -3.42 -33.85 -41.60
C ARG A 9 -3.08 -34.69 -40.36
N ARG A 10 -2.07 -34.26 -39.58
CA ARG A 10 -1.82 -34.81 -38.23
C ARG A 10 -3.04 -34.45 -37.36
N LYS A 11 -3.64 -35.42 -36.67
CA LYS A 11 -4.60 -35.14 -35.59
C LYS A 11 -3.92 -34.22 -34.57
N ILE A 12 -4.43 -33.01 -34.41
CA ILE A 12 -3.87 -32.06 -33.44
C ILE A 12 -4.51 -32.42 -32.10
N ARG A 13 -3.67 -32.79 -31.13
CA ARG A 13 -4.13 -33.11 -29.77
C ARG A 13 -3.84 -31.91 -28.87
N PHE A 14 -4.88 -31.25 -28.38
CA PHE A 14 -4.74 -30.20 -27.39
C PHE A 14 -4.61 -30.83 -26.00
N THR A 15 -3.56 -30.47 -25.28
CA THR A 15 -3.32 -30.95 -23.92
C THR A 15 -4.11 -30.18 -22.87
N THR A 16 -4.49 -28.93 -23.18
CA THR A 16 -5.26 -28.05 -22.31
C THR A 16 -6.25 -27.21 -23.13
N ALA A 17 -7.29 -26.67 -22.48
CA ALA A 17 -8.24 -25.74 -23.11
C ALA A 17 -7.55 -24.45 -23.62
N GLU A 18 -6.45 -24.05 -22.98
CA GLU A 18 -5.68 -22.87 -23.36
C GLU A 18 -4.84 -23.08 -24.63
N ASP A 19 -4.40 -24.31 -24.90
CA ASP A 19 -3.73 -24.67 -26.15
C ASP A 19 -4.70 -24.63 -27.33
N ALA A 20 -5.94 -25.10 -27.11
CA ALA A 20 -7.02 -25.03 -28.10
C ALA A 20 -7.39 -23.57 -28.42
N ARG A 21 -7.52 -22.71 -27.41
CA ARG A 21 -7.80 -21.27 -27.60
C ARG A 21 -6.69 -20.53 -28.32
N ARG A 22 -5.42 -20.77 -27.95
CA ARG A 22 -4.27 -20.17 -28.67
C ARG A 22 -4.20 -20.61 -30.13
N PHE A 23 -4.58 -21.85 -30.43
CA PHE A 23 -4.64 -22.33 -31.80
C PHE A 23 -5.79 -21.68 -32.59
N ALA A 24 -6.98 -21.57 -31.99
CA ALA A 24 -8.12 -20.87 -32.58
C ALA A 24 -7.80 -19.39 -32.88
N ALA A 25 -7.13 -18.68 -31.97
CA ALA A 25 -6.69 -17.30 -32.16
C ALA A 25 -5.78 -17.13 -33.38
N ARG A 26 -4.81 -18.02 -33.56
CA ARG A 26 -3.91 -17.99 -34.73
C ARG A 26 -4.65 -18.23 -36.04
N LEU A 27 -5.68 -19.07 -36.05
CA LEU A 27 -6.51 -19.29 -37.24
C LEU A 27 -7.32 -18.04 -37.60
N MET A 28 -7.83 -17.30 -36.60
CA MET A 28 -8.53 -16.03 -36.80
C MET A 28 -7.60 -14.93 -37.35
N GLU A 29 -6.36 -14.86 -36.86
CA GLU A 29 -5.34 -13.92 -37.33
C GLU A 29 -4.85 -14.20 -38.76
N GLN A 30 -4.90 -15.46 -39.19
CA GLN A 30 -4.47 -15.87 -40.54
C GLN A 30 -5.48 -15.50 -41.64
N VAL A 31 -6.73 -15.21 -41.27
CA VAL A 31 -7.76 -14.80 -42.22
C VAL A 31 -7.78 -13.27 -42.26
N PRO A 32 -7.37 -12.63 -43.38
CA PRO A 32 -7.39 -11.18 -43.52
C PRO A 32 -8.78 -10.60 -43.26
N ASP A 33 -8.87 -9.38 -42.73
CA ASP A 33 -10.15 -8.73 -42.42
C ASP A 33 -11.05 -8.54 -43.67
N SER A 34 -10.45 -8.56 -44.86
CA SER A 34 -11.16 -8.51 -46.14
C SER A 34 -11.78 -9.85 -46.57
N GLU A 35 -11.43 -10.95 -45.89
CA GLU A 35 -11.92 -12.30 -46.21
C GLU A 35 -12.95 -12.79 -45.19
N ARG A 36 -13.92 -13.57 -45.68
CA ARG A 36 -15.01 -14.08 -44.85
C ARG A 36 -14.52 -15.18 -43.93
N PHE A 37 -14.53 -14.91 -42.63
CA PHE A 37 -14.28 -15.92 -41.60
C PHE A 37 -15.54 -16.78 -41.36
N ASP A 38 -15.43 -18.12 -41.38
CA ASP A 38 -16.53 -19.04 -41.08
C ASP A 38 -16.10 -20.05 -40.01
N ALA A 39 -16.63 -19.88 -38.80
CA ALA A 39 -16.28 -20.69 -37.64
C ALA A 39 -16.72 -22.15 -37.79
N GLN A 40 -17.82 -22.43 -38.49
CA GLN A 40 -18.22 -23.82 -38.75
C GLN A 40 -17.28 -24.49 -39.74
N GLN A 41 -16.74 -23.75 -40.71
CA GLN A 41 -15.73 -24.28 -41.62
C GLN A 41 -14.44 -24.61 -40.86
N VAL A 42 -14.00 -23.71 -39.97
CA VAL A 42 -12.84 -23.94 -39.10
C VAL A 42 -13.02 -25.18 -38.22
N LEU A 43 -14.19 -25.36 -37.60
CA LEU A 43 -14.48 -26.55 -36.79
C LEU A 43 -14.61 -27.83 -37.63
N ARG A 44 -14.95 -27.75 -38.92
CA ARG A 44 -14.89 -28.90 -39.84
C ARG A 44 -13.45 -29.25 -40.22
N ASP A 45 -12.60 -28.24 -40.40
CA ASP A 45 -11.21 -28.45 -40.77
C ASP A 45 -10.34 -28.93 -39.59
N TYR A 46 -10.72 -28.54 -38.37
CA TYR A 46 -10.06 -28.88 -37.10
C TYR A 46 -11.10 -29.38 -36.07
N PRO A 47 -11.64 -30.60 -36.24
CA PRO A 47 -12.70 -31.14 -35.39
C PRO A 47 -12.32 -31.28 -33.92
N GLU A 48 -11.02 -31.36 -33.61
CA GLU A 48 -10.53 -31.45 -32.22
C GLU A 48 -10.80 -30.17 -31.40
N LEU A 49 -11.08 -29.03 -32.05
CA LEU A 49 -11.50 -27.80 -31.37
C LEU A 49 -12.94 -27.88 -30.84
N ALA A 50 -13.78 -28.74 -31.43
CA ALA A 50 -15.19 -28.87 -31.05
C ALA A 50 -15.38 -29.42 -29.63
N ASP A 51 -14.36 -30.12 -29.09
CA ASP A 51 -14.35 -30.64 -27.72
C ASP A 51 -13.99 -29.56 -26.67
N HIS A 52 -13.70 -28.32 -27.10
CA HIS A 52 -13.26 -27.22 -26.23
C HIS A 52 -14.19 -26.01 -26.36
N ASP A 53 -15.22 -25.96 -25.50
CA ASP A 53 -16.27 -24.93 -25.52
C ASP A 53 -15.75 -23.49 -25.55
N GLU A 54 -14.67 -23.17 -24.84
CA GLU A 54 -14.13 -21.81 -24.85
C GLU A 54 -13.53 -21.42 -26.21
N ALA A 55 -12.89 -22.35 -26.92
CA ALA A 55 -12.36 -22.11 -28.26
C ALA A 55 -13.48 -22.04 -29.31
N VAL A 56 -14.53 -22.88 -29.16
CA VAL A 56 -15.73 -22.83 -30.00
C VAL A 56 -16.46 -21.50 -29.85
N LEU A 57 -16.55 -20.99 -28.62
CA LEU A 57 -17.17 -19.69 -28.32
C LEU A 57 -16.41 -18.54 -28.96
N ASP A 58 -15.08 -18.52 -28.85
CA ASP A 58 -14.22 -17.47 -29.43
C ASP A 58 -14.36 -17.43 -30.96
N LEU A 59 -14.29 -18.60 -31.61
CA LEU A 59 -14.47 -18.72 -33.07
C LEU A 59 -15.87 -18.24 -33.52
N ALA A 60 -16.92 -18.70 -32.82
CA ALA A 60 -18.30 -18.36 -33.17
C ALA A 60 -18.62 -16.87 -32.93
N TYR A 61 -18.02 -16.26 -31.91
CA TYR A 61 -18.16 -14.84 -31.65
C TYR A 61 -17.51 -14.00 -32.75
N GLU A 62 -16.28 -14.34 -33.15
CA GLU A 62 -15.53 -13.66 -34.22
C GLU A 62 -16.27 -13.72 -35.58
N ASP A 63 -16.81 -14.89 -35.94
CA ASP A 63 -17.59 -15.07 -37.18
C ASP A 63 -18.85 -14.17 -37.21
N VAL A 64 -19.56 -14.03 -36.08
CA VAL A 64 -20.69 -13.07 -36.00
C VAL A 64 -20.21 -11.64 -36.14
N CYS A 65 -19.14 -11.25 -35.45
CA CYS A 65 -18.60 -9.90 -35.47
C CYS A 65 -18.23 -9.47 -36.89
N ARG A 66 -17.44 -10.27 -37.61
CA ARG A 66 -17.02 -9.93 -38.98
C ARG A 66 -18.19 -9.84 -39.96
N ARG A 67 -19.23 -10.66 -39.80
CA ARG A 67 -20.46 -10.56 -40.61
C ARG A 67 -21.19 -9.24 -40.37
N LEU A 68 -21.31 -8.83 -39.12
CA LEU A 68 -21.95 -7.55 -38.77
C LEU A 68 -21.12 -6.36 -39.27
N GLU A 69 -19.80 -6.43 -39.20
CA GLU A 69 -18.86 -5.43 -39.75
C GLU A 69 -18.96 -5.31 -41.27
N ALA A 70 -19.13 -6.44 -41.97
CA ALA A 70 -19.41 -6.48 -43.40
C ALA A 70 -20.84 -6.00 -43.76
N GLY A 71 -21.65 -5.63 -42.76
CA GLY A 71 -23.03 -5.16 -42.93
C GLY A 71 -24.05 -6.27 -43.20
N GLU A 72 -23.71 -7.54 -42.98
CA GLU A 72 -24.64 -8.65 -43.11
C GLU A 72 -25.69 -8.61 -41.97
N ALA A 73 -26.96 -8.83 -42.32
CA ALA A 73 -28.01 -9.01 -41.32
C ALA A 73 -27.93 -10.41 -40.71
N VAL A 74 -27.45 -10.52 -39.46
CA VAL A 74 -27.32 -11.80 -38.75
C VAL A 74 -28.42 -11.95 -37.70
N ASP A 75 -29.29 -12.96 -37.87
CA ASP A 75 -30.16 -13.41 -36.78
C ASP A 75 -29.30 -14.15 -35.75
N VAL A 76 -28.97 -13.44 -34.66
CA VAL A 76 -28.10 -13.90 -33.58
C VAL A 76 -28.61 -15.21 -32.93
N ARG A 77 -29.93 -15.42 -32.86
CA ARG A 77 -30.50 -16.63 -32.27
C ARG A 77 -30.42 -17.82 -33.20
N ALA A 78 -30.72 -17.61 -34.48
CA ALA A 78 -30.52 -18.63 -35.50
C ALA A 78 -29.03 -18.98 -35.68
N PHE A 79 -28.14 -17.98 -35.58
CA PHE A 79 -26.71 -18.19 -35.66
C PHE A 79 -26.18 -18.97 -34.46
N ALA A 80 -26.53 -18.59 -33.23
CA ALA A 80 -26.06 -19.28 -32.03
C ALA A 80 -26.56 -20.74 -31.95
N ALA A 81 -27.70 -21.06 -32.58
CA ALA A 81 -28.19 -22.43 -32.69
C ALA A 81 -27.24 -23.37 -33.46
N ARG A 82 -26.32 -22.82 -34.27
CA ARG A 82 -25.29 -23.57 -35.00
C ARG A 82 -24.16 -24.09 -34.11
N PHE A 83 -24.09 -23.63 -32.85
CA PHE A 83 -23.05 -23.99 -31.88
C PHE A 83 -23.69 -24.44 -30.55
N PRO A 84 -24.28 -25.65 -30.48
CA PRO A 84 -25.17 -26.04 -29.38
C PRO A 84 -24.54 -26.01 -27.99
N THR A 85 -23.26 -26.36 -27.86
CA THR A 85 -22.58 -26.46 -26.55
C THR A 85 -22.33 -25.09 -25.92
N VAL A 86 -22.11 -24.07 -26.74
CA VAL A 86 -21.82 -22.70 -26.29
C VAL A 86 -22.96 -21.73 -26.54
N ARG A 87 -24.09 -22.19 -27.10
CA ARG A 87 -25.23 -21.38 -27.56
C ARG A 87 -25.64 -20.31 -26.55
N ASP A 88 -25.89 -20.69 -25.30
CA ASP A 88 -26.37 -19.74 -24.29
C ASP A 88 -25.27 -18.75 -23.88
N SER A 89 -24.01 -19.17 -23.88
CA SER A 89 -22.85 -18.29 -23.63
C SER A 89 -22.62 -17.32 -24.78
N LEU A 90 -22.82 -17.76 -26.02
CA LEU A 90 -22.75 -16.94 -27.22
C LEU A 90 -23.90 -15.94 -27.29
N LEU A 91 -25.12 -16.36 -26.97
CA LEU A 91 -26.28 -15.47 -26.83
C LEU A 91 -26.04 -14.42 -25.75
N ARG A 92 -25.52 -14.81 -24.58
CA ARG A 92 -25.15 -13.86 -23.51
C ARG A 92 -24.06 -12.88 -23.93
N ALA A 93 -23.05 -13.33 -24.67
CA ALA A 93 -21.98 -12.46 -25.19
C ALA A 93 -22.53 -11.42 -26.18
N LEU A 94 -23.46 -11.85 -27.05
CA LEU A 94 -24.01 -11.06 -28.14
C LEU A 94 -25.26 -10.21 -27.76
N GLU A 95 -25.97 -10.48 -26.66
CA GLU A 95 -27.20 -9.75 -26.27
C GLU A 95 -26.97 -8.46 -25.42
N ILE A 96 -25.74 -8.17 -24.98
CA ILE A 96 -25.43 -6.97 -24.16
C ILE A 96 -25.19 -5.64 -24.95
N PRO A 97 -24.85 -5.57 -26.26
CA PRO A 97 -24.61 -4.31 -26.97
C PRO A 97 -25.87 -3.77 -27.66
N ALA A 98 -26.96 -3.44 -26.96
CA ALA A 98 -28.15 -2.95 -27.68
C ALA A 98 -28.59 -1.50 -27.47
N GLN A 99 -28.32 -0.76 -26.37
CA GLN A 99 -29.14 0.47 -26.16
C GLN A 99 -28.59 1.83 -25.67
N PHE A 100 -27.36 2.11 -25.18
CA PHE A 100 -27.08 3.49 -24.65
C PHE A 100 -25.72 4.16 -24.93
N LEU A 101 -25.16 3.85 -26.09
CA LEU A 101 -24.68 4.77 -27.15
C LEU A 101 -25.20 4.07 -28.45
N PRO A 102 -24.81 4.33 -29.72
CA PRO A 102 -24.77 3.14 -30.58
C PRO A 102 -23.91 2.14 -29.76
N PRO A 103 -24.46 0.98 -29.39
CA PRO A 103 -23.96 0.23 -28.23
C PRO A 103 -22.54 -0.31 -28.43
N SER A 104 -22.11 -0.27 -29.70
CA SER A 104 -20.73 -0.31 -30.17
C SER A 104 -19.82 0.58 -29.32
N ALA A 105 -19.90 1.91 -29.30
CA ALA A 105 -18.75 2.72 -28.83
C ALA A 105 -18.36 2.59 -27.34
N ALA A 106 -19.30 2.35 -26.40
CA ALA A 106 -18.98 2.19 -24.98
C ALA A 106 -18.72 0.72 -24.59
N LYS A 107 -19.40 -0.23 -25.25
CA LYS A 107 -19.15 -1.65 -25.03
C LYS A 107 -17.89 -2.08 -25.77
N GLU A 108 -17.67 -1.68 -27.04
CA GLU A 108 -16.39 -1.75 -27.78
C GLU A 108 -15.26 -1.18 -26.95
N ARG A 109 -15.41 0.04 -26.39
CA ARG A 109 -14.36 0.60 -25.51
C ARG A 109 -14.03 -0.33 -24.37
N ILE A 110 -15.01 -0.98 -23.72
CA ILE A 110 -14.83 -1.84 -22.52
C ILE A 110 -14.38 -3.27 -22.86
N THR A 111 -14.88 -3.89 -23.95
CA THR A 111 -14.47 -5.22 -24.42
C THR A 111 -13.11 -5.22 -25.10
N HIS A 112 -12.68 -4.11 -25.71
CA HIS A 112 -11.34 -3.94 -26.27
C HIS A 112 -10.34 -3.30 -25.29
N LEU A 113 -10.72 -3.05 -24.02
CA LEU A 113 -9.72 -2.65 -23.01
C LEU A 113 -8.75 -3.81 -22.81
N LEU A 114 -7.48 -3.53 -23.05
CA LEU A 114 -6.39 -4.40 -22.66
C LEU A 114 -6.30 -4.37 -21.13
N TRP A 115 -7.05 -5.27 -20.49
CA TRP A 115 -7.02 -5.42 -19.04
C TRP A 115 -5.70 -6.08 -18.64
N PRO A 116 -4.90 -5.44 -17.79
CA PRO A 116 -3.69 -6.08 -17.28
C PRO A 116 -4.07 -7.27 -16.38
N ALA A 117 -3.20 -8.27 -16.39
CA ALA A 117 -3.34 -9.53 -15.66
C ALA A 117 -2.46 -9.53 -14.40
N PRO A 118 -2.74 -10.42 -13.42
CA PRO A 118 -1.79 -10.71 -12.35
C PRO A 118 -0.43 -11.13 -12.94
N GLY A 119 0.65 -10.50 -12.48
CA GLY A 119 2.00 -10.64 -12.99
C GLY A 119 2.49 -9.40 -13.76
N ASP A 120 1.58 -8.62 -14.35
CA ASP A 120 1.94 -7.48 -15.19
C ASP A 120 2.46 -6.29 -14.37
N GLU A 121 3.36 -5.52 -14.98
CA GLU A 121 3.65 -4.16 -14.54
C GLU A 121 2.73 -3.16 -15.26
N PHE A 122 1.88 -2.47 -14.51
CA PHE A 122 0.91 -1.51 -15.03
C PHE A 122 0.95 -0.20 -14.24
N LEU A 123 1.17 0.94 -14.92
CA LEU A 123 1.23 2.28 -14.30
C LEU A 123 2.16 2.38 -13.06
N GLN A 124 3.30 1.69 -13.09
CA GLN A 124 4.30 1.58 -12.01
C GLN A 124 3.86 0.70 -10.82
N PHE A 125 2.80 -0.08 -10.98
CA PHE A 125 2.39 -1.12 -10.05
C PHE A 125 2.70 -2.49 -10.64
N HIS A 126 3.22 -3.40 -9.83
CA HIS A 126 3.29 -4.82 -10.17
C HIS A 126 2.03 -5.50 -9.64
N LEU A 127 1.12 -5.89 -10.53
CA LEU A 127 -0.15 -6.52 -10.18
C LEU A 127 0.13 -7.95 -9.70
N GLN A 128 -0.30 -8.30 -8.49
CA GLN A 128 0.02 -9.60 -7.87
C GLN A 128 -1.15 -10.58 -7.98
N GLU A 129 -2.36 -10.13 -7.68
CA GLU A 129 -3.55 -10.98 -7.60
C GLU A 129 -4.80 -10.14 -7.90
N GLU A 130 -5.78 -10.70 -8.60
CA GLU A 130 -7.10 -10.09 -8.74
C GLU A 130 -7.93 -10.38 -7.46
N LEU A 131 -8.23 -9.34 -6.68
CA LEU A 131 -9.02 -9.42 -5.46
C LEU A 131 -10.52 -9.47 -5.73
N GLY A 132 -10.96 -8.92 -6.87
CA GLY A 132 -12.37 -8.91 -7.25
C GLY A 132 -12.60 -8.30 -8.63
N ARG A 133 -13.67 -8.77 -9.28
CA ARG A 133 -14.13 -8.31 -10.59
C ARG A 133 -15.55 -7.80 -10.50
N GLY A 134 -15.78 -6.57 -10.96
CA GLY A 134 -17.10 -6.02 -11.22
C GLY A 134 -17.37 -5.89 -12.72
N ALA A 135 -18.59 -5.47 -13.07
CA ALA A 135 -18.98 -5.24 -14.47
C ALA A 135 -18.14 -4.15 -15.16
N PHE A 136 -17.62 -3.18 -14.39
CA PHE A 136 -16.89 -2.01 -14.91
C PHE A 136 -15.55 -1.78 -14.21
N SER A 137 -15.09 -2.71 -13.37
CA SER A 137 -13.83 -2.56 -12.67
C SER A 137 -13.17 -3.89 -12.33
N ARG A 138 -11.85 -3.86 -12.23
CA ARG A 138 -11.05 -4.95 -11.67
C ARG A 138 -10.22 -4.42 -10.52
N VAL A 139 -10.20 -5.15 -9.42
CA VAL A 139 -9.50 -4.75 -8.21
C VAL A 139 -8.34 -5.71 -8.00
N PHE A 140 -7.12 -5.17 -7.95
CA PHE A 140 -5.91 -5.95 -7.79
C PHE A 140 -5.23 -5.66 -6.46
N LEU A 141 -4.66 -6.69 -5.85
CA LEU A 141 -3.53 -6.53 -4.94
C LEU A 141 -2.32 -6.23 -5.82
N ALA A 142 -1.60 -5.16 -5.53
CA ALA A 142 -0.40 -4.79 -6.26
C ALA A 142 0.74 -4.40 -5.32
N ALA A 143 1.96 -4.60 -5.78
CA ALA A 143 3.15 -4.01 -5.18
C ALA A 143 3.49 -2.71 -5.94
N GLU A 144 3.98 -1.70 -5.23
CA GLU A 144 4.50 -0.46 -5.82
C GLU A 144 6.03 -0.47 -5.71
N PRO A 145 6.76 -0.97 -6.73
CA PRO A 145 8.18 -1.31 -6.58
C PRO A 145 9.06 -0.11 -6.22
N ARG A 146 8.75 1.06 -6.78
CA ARG A 146 9.44 2.33 -6.51
C ARG A 146 9.28 2.82 -5.07
N LEU A 147 8.29 2.32 -4.34
CA LEU A 147 8.07 2.60 -2.92
C LEU A 147 8.40 1.38 -2.05
N GLY A 148 9.46 0.64 -2.41
CA GLY A 148 9.92 -0.52 -1.64
C GLY A 148 8.94 -1.69 -1.68
N ASN A 149 8.30 -1.92 -2.84
CA ASN A 149 7.26 -2.93 -3.04
C ASN A 149 6.01 -2.75 -2.18
N ARG A 150 5.71 -1.53 -1.71
CA ARG A 150 4.51 -1.24 -0.88
C ARG A 150 3.26 -1.91 -1.44
N ARG A 151 2.57 -2.69 -0.60
CA ARG A 151 1.33 -3.38 -0.96
C ARG A 151 0.19 -2.38 -0.96
N VAL A 152 -0.50 -2.32 -2.07
CA VAL A 152 -1.62 -1.43 -2.34
C VAL A 152 -2.75 -2.22 -2.99
N VAL A 153 -3.94 -1.65 -2.93
CA VAL A 153 -5.07 -2.07 -3.75
C VAL A 153 -5.15 -1.13 -4.93
N VAL A 154 -5.21 -1.67 -6.14
CA VAL A 154 -5.36 -0.92 -7.38
C VAL A 154 -6.69 -1.30 -8.01
N LYS A 155 -7.65 -0.38 -7.98
CA LYS A 155 -8.93 -0.52 -8.69
C LYS A 155 -8.77 0.11 -10.07
N LEU A 156 -8.89 -0.72 -11.11
CA LEU A 156 -8.87 -0.31 -12.51
C LEU A 156 -10.31 -0.13 -13.00
N CYS A 157 -10.58 1.00 -13.63
CA CYS A 157 -11.87 1.34 -14.23
C CYS A 157 -11.65 2.00 -15.60
N PRO A 158 -12.59 1.92 -16.55
CA PRO A 158 -12.53 2.73 -17.76
C PRO A 158 -12.42 4.23 -17.42
N ARG A 159 -11.65 4.96 -18.23
CA ARG A 159 -11.49 6.41 -18.07
C ARG A 159 -12.84 7.14 -18.15
N GLY A 160 -13.02 8.16 -17.31
CA GLY A 160 -14.30 8.87 -17.12
C GLY A 160 -15.22 8.27 -16.05
N LEU A 161 -15.30 6.94 -15.95
CA LEU A 161 -16.05 6.28 -14.87
C LEU A 161 -15.27 6.34 -13.54
N GLY A 162 -13.96 6.05 -13.60
CA GLY A 162 -13.07 6.09 -12.42
C GLY A 162 -12.78 7.50 -11.92
N ASP A 163 -12.73 8.50 -12.81
CA ASP A 163 -12.28 9.87 -12.48
C ASP A 163 -13.20 10.57 -11.46
N ARG A 164 -14.52 10.34 -11.54
CA ARG A 164 -15.49 10.94 -10.61
C ARG A 164 -15.40 10.34 -9.21
N GLU A 165 -15.28 9.02 -9.14
CA GLU A 165 -15.11 8.30 -7.87
C GLU A 165 -13.78 8.72 -7.21
N ALA A 166 -12.70 8.74 -8.00
CA ALA A 166 -11.39 9.23 -7.61
C ALA A 166 -11.42 10.67 -7.05
N GLN A 167 -12.05 11.61 -7.75
CA GLN A 167 -12.15 13.00 -7.32
C GLN A 167 -12.92 13.15 -6.01
N ALA A 168 -14.03 12.44 -5.87
CA ALA A 168 -14.84 12.51 -4.66
C ALA A 168 -14.15 11.86 -3.46
N LEU A 169 -13.48 10.72 -3.65
CA LEU A 169 -12.75 10.02 -2.59
C LEU A 169 -11.44 10.72 -2.20
N GLY A 170 -10.76 11.36 -3.16
CA GLY A 170 -9.48 12.04 -2.91
C GLY A 170 -9.57 13.22 -1.94
N GLN A 171 -10.77 13.74 -1.69
CA GLN A 171 -11.03 14.81 -0.71
C GLN A 171 -11.42 14.28 0.67
N LEU A 172 -11.50 12.96 0.85
CA LEU A 172 -11.96 12.34 2.09
C LEU A 172 -10.80 11.81 2.91
N GLU A 173 -10.72 12.25 4.15
CA GLU A 173 -9.80 11.72 5.14
C GLU A 173 -10.58 11.42 6.42
N HIS A 174 -10.88 10.14 6.65
CA HIS A 174 -11.63 9.72 7.83
C HIS A 174 -11.24 8.28 8.23
N PRO A 175 -11.12 7.96 9.54
CA PRO A 175 -10.70 6.62 9.99
C PRO A 175 -11.59 5.46 9.56
N HIS A 176 -12.81 5.73 9.11
CA HIS A 176 -13.80 4.74 8.69
C HIS A 176 -14.22 4.88 7.22
N VAL A 177 -13.48 5.67 6.43
CA VAL A 177 -13.62 5.79 4.97
C VAL A 177 -12.30 5.38 4.34
N MET A 178 -12.32 4.54 3.30
CA MET A 178 -11.12 4.14 2.59
C MET A 178 -10.44 5.35 1.93
N PRO A 179 -9.19 5.68 2.30
CA PRO A 179 -8.48 6.78 1.66
C PRO A 179 -7.96 6.35 0.28
N VAL A 180 -7.80 7.34 -0.61
CA VAL A 180 -7.15 7.17 -1.91
C VAL A 180 -5.75 7.78 -1.83
N TYR A 181 -4.73 7.01 -2.18
CA TYR A 181 -3.34 7.48 -2.21
C TYR A 181 -2.99 8.22 -3.49
N SER A 182 -3.41 7.69 -4.64
CA SER A 182 -3.13 8.31 -5.94
C SER A 182 -4.10 7.81 -6.98
N VAL A 183 -4.29 8.61 -8.03
CA VAL A 183 -5.06 8.24 -9.22
C VAL A 183 -4.14 8.40 -10.41
N ARG A 184 -4.10 7.40 -11.28
CA ARG A 184 -3.28 7.40 -12.48
C ARG A 184 -4.15 6.98 -13.66
N THR A 185 -3.90 7.55 -14.82
CA THR A 185 -4.63 7.20 -16.04
C THR A 185 -3.64 6.74 -17.07
N ASP A 186 -3.93 5.62 -17.72
CA ASP A 186 -3.21 5.17 -18.89
C ASP A 186 -3.99 5.54 -20.15
N VAL A 187 -3.32 6.21 -21.08
CA VAL A 187 -3.94 6.65 -22.34
C VAL A 187 -4.01 5.55 -23.38
N VAL A 188 -3.17 4.51 -23.26
CA VAL A 188 -3.09 3.40 -24.22
C VAL A 188 -4.19 2.38 -23.95
N THR A 189 -4.34 1.94 -22.71
CA THR A 189 -5.41 1.02 -22.32
C THR A 189 -6.71 1.73 -21.98
N ASP A 190 -6.74 3.08 -21.97
CA ASP A 190 -7.89 3.90 -21.56
C ASP A 190 -8.46 3.55 -20.17
N LEU A 191 -7.56 3.17 -19.25
CA LEU A 191 -7.89 2.78 -17.88
C LEU A 191 -7.46 3.85 -16.89
N THR A 192 -8.26 4.02 -15.84
CA THR A 192 -7.95 4.79 -14.63
C THR A 192 -7.69 3.83 -13.48
N ALA A 193 -6.50 3.94 -12.90
CA ALA A 193 -6.06 3.21 -11.72
C ALA A 193 -6.22 4.08 -10.47
N ILE A 194 -7.11 3.66 -9.58
CA ILE A 194 -7.29 4.25 -8.25
C ILE A 194 -6.49 3.41 -7.25
N CYS A 195 -5.42 4.00 -6.69
CA CYS A 195 -4.55 3.36 -5.72
C CYS A 195 -4.99 3.71 -4.30
N MET A 196 -5.19 2.68 -3.50
CA MET A 196 -5.66 2.74 -2.11
C MET A 196 -4.80 1.81 -1.24
N PRO A 197 -4.72 2.01 0.08
CA PRO A 197 -3.94 1.13 0.93
C PRO A 197 -4.50 -0.29 0.96
N PHE A 198 -3.61 -1.27 0.96
CA PHE A 198 -4.01 -2.63 1.33
C PHE A 198 -4.13 -2.74 2.85
N LEU A 199 -5.37 -2.80 3.34
CA LEU A 199 -5.70 -2.81 4.77
C LEU A 199 -6.10 -4.20 5.30
N GLY A 200 -6.10 -5.23 4.44
CA GLY A 200 -6.60 -6.58 4.70
C GLY A 200 -7.61 -7.01 3.63
N ARG A 201 -8.07 -8.26 3.69
CA ARG A 201 -9.06 -8.82 2.73
C ARG A 201 -10.43 -9.07 3.34
N ALA A 202 -10.52 -9.16 4.67
CA ALA A 202 -11.74 -9.53 5.36
C ALA A 202 -12.79 -8.43 5.25
N THR A 203 -13.97 -8.79 4.79
CA THR A 203 -15.16 -7.95 4.74
C THR A 203 -16.22 -8.46 5.71
N LEU A 204 -17.26 -7.66 5.97
CA LEU A 204 -18.41 -8.12 6.73
C LEU A 204 -19.16 -9.25 6.01
N ALA A 205 -19.11 -9.29 4.66
CA ALA A 205 -19.65 -10.40 3.88
C ALA A 205 -18.92 -11.73 4.15
N ASP A 206 -17.61 -11.71 4.41
CA ASP A 206 -16.88 -12.92 4.83
C ASP A 206 -17.37 -13.42 6.18
N VAL A 207 -17.61 -12.52 7.14
CA VAL A 207 -18.16 -12.90 8.46
C VAL A 207 -19.54 -13.53 8.31
N LEU A 208 -20.39 -12.97 7.44
CA LEU A 208 -21.73 -13.51 7.18
C LEU A 208 -21.70 -14.89 6.52
N ARG A 209 -20.73 -15.16 5.62
CA ARG A 209 -20.56 -16.49 5.01
C ARG A 209 -20.19 -17.58 6.01
N GLU A 210 -19.54 -17.20 7.10
CA GLU A 210 -19.14 -18.10 8.18
C GLU A 210 -20.26 -18.29 9.23
N LEU A 211 -21.36 -17.53 9.12
CA LEU A 211 -22.57 -17.82 9.89
C LEU A 211 -23.31 -19.01 9.27
N PRO A 212 -23.67 -20.04 10.05
CA PRO A 212 -24.40 -21.18 9.51
C PRO A 212 -25.78 -20.72 8.98
N PRO A 213 -26.20 -21.15 7.77
CA PRO A 213 -27.49 -20.76 7.20
C PRO A 213 -28.64 -21.08 8.16
N GLY A 214 -29.48 -20.09 8.45
CA GLY A 214 -30.67 -20.25 9.28
C GLY A 214 -30.42 -20.47 10.77
N ARG A 215 -29.18 -20.43 11.26
CA ARG A 215 -28.85 -20.50 12.71
C ARG A 215 -28.57 -19.11 13.28
N ARG A 216 -28.84 -18.96 14.57
CA ARG A 216 -28.53 -17.74 15.33
C ARG A 216 -27.02 -17.43 15.27
N PRO A 217 -26.62 -16.15 15.20
CA PRO A 217 -25.22 -15.78 15.33
C PRO A 217 -24.61 -16.29 16.64
N PRO A 218 -23.29 -16.51 16.70
CA PRO A 218 -22.62 -16.94 17.93
C PRO A 218 -22.79 -15.92 19.04
N LEU A 219 -22.68 -16.36 20.29
CA LEU A 219 -22.79 -15.48 21.47
C LEU A 219 -21.54 -14.61 21.64
N ASP A 220 -20.38 -15.10 21.23
CA ASP A 220 -19.09 -14.40 21.35
C ASP A 220 -18.69 -13.65 20.06
N GLY A 221 -17.99 -12.52 20.24
CA GLY A 221 -17.42 -11.75 19.15
C GLY A 221 -16.19 -12.39 18.49
N GLU A 222 -15.74 -13.56 18.97
CA GLU A 222 -14.52 -14.22 18.48
C GLU A 222 -14.64 -14.61 17.00
N LEU A 223 -15.84 -14.88 16.49
CA LEU A 223 -16.04 -15.19 15.08
C LEU A 223 -15.45 -14.10 14.17
N ILE A 224 -15.73 -12.82 14.46
CA ILE A 224 -15.26 -11.70 13.64
C ILE A 224 -13.72 -11.67 13.63
N ASP A 225 -13.11 -11.76 14.81
CA ASP A 225 -11.65 -11.74 14.93
C ASP A 225 -11.01 -12.97 14.28
N ARG A 226 -11.61 -14.16 14.39
CA ARG A 226 -11.14 -15.39 13.73
C ARG A 226 -11.20 -15.29 12.22
N VAL A 227 -12.30 -14.79 11.64
CA VAL A 227 -12.44 -14.59 10.19
C VAL A 227 -11.41 -13.60 9.67
N VAL A 228 -11.27 -12.46 10.36
CA VAL A 228 -10.26 -11.45 10.03
C VAL A 228 -8.85 -12.03 10.11
N GLU A 229 -8.52 -12.79 11.15
CA GLU A 229 -7.19 -13.38 11.31
C GLU A 229 -6.93 -14.49 10.28
N ASN A 230 -7.91 -15.35 9.99
CA ASN A 230 -7.78 -16.44 9.03
C ASN A 230 -7.56 -15.92 7.60
N LEU A 231 -8.36 -14.95 7.16
CA LEU A 231 -8.24 -14.36 5.83
C LEU A 231 -6.96 -13.52 5.68
N ASN A 232 -6.52 -12.86 6.75
CA ASN A 232 -5.25 -12.15 6.73
C ASN A 232 -4.02 -13.10 6.82
N ARG A 233 -4.14 -14.27 7.48
CA ARG A 233 -3.06 -15.29 7.57
C ARG A 233 -2.79 -15.99 6.26
N ARG A 234 -3.78 -16.19 5.39
CA ARG A 234 -3.58 -16.75 4.04
C ARG A 234 -2.63 -15.91 3.16
N ASN A 235 -2.22 -14.72 3.60
CA ASN A 235 -1.25 -13.84 2.92
C ASN A 235 0.20 -13.92 3.47
N ALA A 236 0.53 -14.88 4.34
CA ALA A 236 1.78 -14.90 5.11
C ALA A 236 3.07 -15.24 4.32
N ASP A 237 3.00 -15.56 3.04
CA ASP A 237 4.18 -15.88 2.21
C ASP A 237 4.94 -14.64 1.67
N ALA A 238 4.63 -13.42 2.15
CA ALA A 238 5.52 -12.29 1.90
C ALA A 238 5.58 -11.29 3.08
N PRO A 239 6.73 -10.60 3.24
CA PRO A 239 7.00 -9.76 4.40
C PRO A 239 5.99 -8.59 4.49
N PRO A 240 5.53 -8.23 5.70
CA PRO A 240 4.47 -7.25 5.87
C PRO A 240 4.97 -5.83 5.60
N LEU A 241 4.33 -5.14 4.65
CA LEU A 241 4.55 -3.72 4.42
C LEU A 241 3.69 -2.88 5.37
N THR A 242 4.35 -1.89 5.95
CA THR A 242 3.85 -0.98 6.97
C THR A 242 2.75 -0.06 6.44
N ALA A 243 1.54 -0.18 7.01
CA ALA A 243 0.53 0.86 6.92
C ALA A 243 0.94 2.09 7.77
N PRO A 244 0.51 3.31 7.41
CA PRO A 244 0.80 4.51 8.20
C PRO A 244 0.01 4.53 9.52
N SER A 245 0.56 5.28 10.47
CA SER A 245 0.08 5.65 11.82
C SER A 245 0.36 4.69 12.98
N ASP A 246 1.17 5.20 13.90
CA ASP A 246 1.01 5.13 15.35
C ASP A 246 -0.26 4.44 15.87
N GLN A 247 -0.21 3.11 16.02
CA GLN A 247 -0.87 2.43 17.15
C GLN A 247 -0.01 1.24 17.62
N PRO A 248 0.41 1.17 18.90
CA PRO A 248 1.38 0.18 19.32
C PRO A 248 0.75 -1.22 19.35
N ARG A 249 1.36 -2.19 18.65
CA ARG A 249 1.05 -3.64 18.67
C ARG A 249 1.15 -4.32 20.06
N ARG A 250 1.41 -3.58 21.14
CA ARG A 250 1.24 -4.04 22.53
C ARG A 250 -0.17 -3.81 23.08
N TRP A 251 -0.91 -2.84 22.53
CA TRP A 251 -2.32 -2.60 22.88
C TRP A 251 -3.20 -3.74 22.36
N THR A 252 -2.85 -4.37 21.24
CA THR A 252 -3.62 -5.48 20.70
C THR A 252 -3.67 -6.67 21.64
N ARG A 253 -2.62 -7.08 22.36
CA ARG A 253 -2.72 -8.28 23.22
C ARG A 253 -3.50 -8.08 24.53
N TRP A 254 -3.76 -6.83 24.92
CA TRP A 254 -4.55 -6.46 26.12
C TRP A 254 -5.96 -6.01 25.71
N ALA A 255 -6.10 -5.25 24.62
CA ALA A 255 -7.37 -4.91 23.97
C ALA A 255 -8.05 -6.17 23.41
N PHE A 256 -7.33 -7.09 22.77
CA PHE A 256 -7.82 -8.41 22.33
C PHE A 256 -8.31 -9.24 23.53
N ARG A 257 -7.59 -9.24 24.67
CA ARG A 257 -8.05 -9.92 25.91
C ARG A 257 -9.26 -9.27 26.59
N LEU A 258 -9.45 -7.97 26.47
CA LEU A 258 -10.68 -7.27 26.88
C LEU A 258 -11.84 -7.53 25.90
N ARG A 259 -11.52 -7.78 24.62
CA ARG A 259 -12.48 -8.05 23.54
C ARG A 259 -13.01 -9.48 23.50
N MET A 260 -12.28 -10.45 24.04
CA MET A 260 -12.75 -11.83 24.27
C MET A 260 -13.92 -11.92 25.29
N ARG A 261 -14.46 -10.77 25.73
CA ARG A 261 -15.67 -10.64 26.54
C ARG A 261 -16.77 -9.80 25.85
N GLU A 262 -16.51 -9.29 24.65
CA GLU A 262 -17.49 -8.57 23.82
C GLU A 262 -18.40 -9.63 23.18
N SER A 263 -19.71 -9.47 23.31
CA SER A 263 -20.67 -10.33 22.62
C SER A 263 -20.66 -10.03 21.11
N TYR A 264 -21.15 -10.97 20.31
CA TYR A 264 -21.28 -10.74 18.87
C TYR A 264 -22.15 -9.51 18.56
N VAL A 265 -23.26 -9.34 19.30
CA VAL A 265 -24.16 -8.18 19.17
C VAL A 265 -23.42 -6.87 19.47
N GLU A 266 -22.65 -6.81 20.56
CA GLU A 266 -21.84 -5.62 20.88
C GLU A 266 -20.83 -5.30 19.77
N ALA A 267 -20.17 -6.33 19.22
CA ALA A 267 -19.21 -6.15 18.13
C ALA A 267 -19.88 -5.59 16.86
N ILE A 268 -21.04 -6.09 16.47
CA ILE A 268 -21.81 -5.58 15.32
C ILE A 268 -22.32 -4.16 15.57
N VAL A 269 -22.81 -3.85 16.78
CA VAL A 269 -23.24 -2.48 17.14
C VAL A 269 -22.06 -1.50 17.07
N ARG A 270 -20.88 -1.91 17.52
CA ARG A 270 -19.65 -1.14 17.39
C ARG A 270 -19.24 -0.93 15.93
N ILE A 271 -19.34 -1.94 15.07
CA ILE A 271 -19.13 -1.79 13.63
C ILE A 271 -20.15 -0.78 13.08
N GLY A 272 -21.44 -0.93 13.37
CA GLY A 272 -22.47 0.02 12.96
C GLY A 272 -22.20 1.46 13.39
N ALA A 273 -21.74 1.68 14.62
CA ALA A 273 -21.37 3.00 15.11
C ALA A 273 -20.17 3.63 14.36
N GLN A 274 -19.21 2.80 13.92
CA GLN A 274 -18.07 3.24 13.09
C GLN A 274 -18.52 3.59 11.67
N LEU A 275 -19.41 2.80 11.07
CA LEU A 275 -19.98 3.08 9.74
C LEU A 275 -20.87 4.33 9.78
N ALA A 276 -21.70 4.49 10.81
CA ALA A 276 -22.48 5.71 11.01
C ALA A 276 -21.57 6.94 11.17
N ALA A 277 -20.40 6.80 11.80
CA ALA A 277 -19.40 7.87 11.86
C ALA A 277 -18.89 8.27 10.46
N ALA A 278 -18.62 7.29 9.59
CA ALA A 278 -18.24 7.55 8.22
C ALA A 278 -19.34 8.29 7.46
N LEU A 279 -20.61 7.89 7.65
CA LEU A 279 -21.75 8.56 7.02
C LEU A 279 -21.97 9.99 7.51
N VAL A 280 -21.81 10.25 8.81
CA VAL A 280 -21.80 11.63 9.33
C VAL A 280 -20.77 12.49 8.59
N TYR A 281 -19.56 11.95 8.41
CA TYR A 281 -18.48 12.63 7.72
C TYR A 281 -18.79 12.88 6.24
N THR A 282 -19.29 11.89 5.50
CA THR A 282 -19.56 12.00 4.05
C THR A 282 -20.79 12.84 3.77
N HIS A 283 -21.87 12.68 4.54
CA HIS A 283 -23.10 13.46 4.40
C HIS A 283 -22.87 14.95 4.67
N SER A 284 -21.99 15.29 5.63
CA SER A 284 -21.60 16.69 5.88
C SER A 284 -20.88 17.35 4.69
N ARG A 285 -20.40 16.56 3.73
CA ARG A 285 -19.75 17.01 2.49
C ARG A 285 -20.65 16.87 1.26
N GLY A 286 -21.93 16.57 1.47
CA GLY A 286 -22.90 16.37 0.38
C GLY A 286 -22.69 15.07 -0.41
N LEU A 287 -21.92 14.11 0.11
CA LEU A 287 -21.62 12.86 -0.56
C LEU A 287 -22.43 11.71 0.06
N LEU A 288 -23.20 11.01 -0.77
CA LEU A 288 -23.90 9.78 -0.43
C LEU A 288 -23.07 8.55 -0.83
N HIS A 289 -23.18 7.46 -0.09
CA HIS A 289 -22.50 6.21 -0.46
C HIS A 289 -23.28 5.42 -1.53
N ALA A 290 -24.61 5.30 -1.37
CA ALA A 290 -25.57 4.70 -2.30
C ALA A 290 -25.39 3.19 -2.63
N ASP A 291 -24.48 2.49 -1.94
CA ASP A 291 -24.26 1.04 -2.10
C ASP A 291 -23.67 0.41 -0.82
N ILE A 292 -24.27 0.72 0.33
CA ILE A 292 -23.83 0.15 1.60
C ILE A 292 -24.34 -1.28 1.71
N LYS A 293 -23.40 -2.23 1.75
CA LYS A 293 -23.66 -3.66 1.89
C LYS A 293 -22.48 -4.36 2.57
N PRO A 294 -22.64 -5.59 3.08
CA PRO A 294 -21.57 -6.28 3.80
C PRO A 294 -20.24 -6.43 3.05
N SER A 295 -20.27 -6.54 1.72
CA SER A 295 -19.05 -6.66 0.91
C SER A 295 -18.29 -5.34 0.79
N ASN A 296 -18.93 -4.20 1.04
CA ASN A 296 -18.34 -2.85 0.97
C ASN A 296 -17.92 -2.34 2.37
N VAL A 297 -17.91 -3.24 3.36
CA VAL A 297 -17.44 -2.98 4.72
C VAL A 297 -16.18 -3.81 4.98
N LEU A 298 -15.03 -3.15 4.97
CA LEU A 298 -13.74 -3.78 5.27
C LEU A 298 -13.51 -3.88 6.78
N LEU A 299 -13.03 -5.03 7.25
CA LEU A 299 -12.72 -5.29 8.65
C LEU A 299 -11.21 -5.46 8.86
N ARG A 300 -10.64 -4.56 9.67
CA ARG A 300 -9.22 -4.59 10.04
C ARG A 300 -8.95 -5.38 11.31
N SER A 301 -7.71 -5.87 11.45
CA SER A 301 -7.20 -6.36 12.73
C SER A 301 -7.32 -5.26 13.79
N GLY A 302 -7.83 -5.60 14.98
CA GLY A 302 -8.23 -4.58 15.98
C GLY A 302 -9.67 -4.09 15.79
N GLY A 303 -10.43 -4.67 14.85
CA GLY A 303 -11.86 -4.50 14.59
C GLY A 303 -12.29 -3.08 14.29
N GLN A 304 -11.47 -2.38 13.53
CA GLN A 304 -11.87 -1.16 12.84
C GLN A 304 -12.60 -1.56 11.55
N ALA A 305 -13.78 -0.98 11.33
CA ALA A 305 -14.56 -1.12 10.10
C ALA A 305 -14.38 0.12 9.22
N LEU A 306 -14.28 -0.06 7.91
CA LEU A 306 -14.15 1.03 6.94
C LEU A 306 -15.12 0.79 5.76
N LEU A 307 -15.77 1.86 5.31
CA LEU A 307 -16.52 1.87 4.05
C LEU A 307 -15.57 2.08 2.87
N PHE A 308 -15.79 1.33 1.80
CA PHE A 308 -15.11 1.48 0.52
C PHE A 308 -16.08 1.25 -0.64
N ASP A 309 -15.65 1.57 -1.86
CA ASP A 309 -16.45 1.42 -3.09
C ASP A 309 -17.70 2.34 -3.12
N PHE A 310 -17.43 3.64 -3.13
CA PHE A 310 -18.48 4.66 -3.18
C PHE A 310 -19.10 4.68 -4.58
N ASN A 311 -20.39 4.41 -4.67
CA ASN A 311 -21.07 4.23 -5.93
C ASN A 311 -21.50 5.56 -6.60
N LEU A 312 -20.62 6.56 -6.52
CA LEU A 312 -20.88 7.96 -6.86
C LEU A 312 -21.07 8.20 -8.37
N SER A 313 -20.67 7.24 -9.20
CA SER A 313 -20.82 7.28 -10.66
C SER A 313 -22.06 6.53 -11.17
N LEU A 314 -22.74 5.74 -10.34
CA LEU A 314 -23.74 4.74 -10.76
C LEU A 314 -25.21 5.10 -10.46
N SER A 315 -25.49 6.17 -9.74
CA SER A 315 -26.88 6.66 -9.54
C SER A 315 -27.59 7.02 -10.85
N LYS A 316 -26.83 7.25 -11.94
CA LYS A 316 -27.35 7.50 -13.30
C LYS A 316 -27.45 6.24 -14.18
N TRP A 317 -26.64 5.21 -13.92
CA TRP A 317 -26.50 4.04 -14.81
C TRP A 317 -27.22 2.78 -14.30
N LEU A 318 -27.48 2.65 -12.99
CA LEU A 318 -28.17 1.50 -12.40
C LEU A 318 -29.64 1.35 -12.84
N SER A 319 -30.30 2.46 -13.18
CA SER A 319 -31.66 2.48 -13.74
C SER A 319 -31.71 2.08 -15.22
N GLU A 320 -30.63 2.30 -15.97
CA GLU A 320 -30.58 2.10 -17.43
C GLU A 320 -30.10 0.71 -17.84
N ILE A 321 -29.13 0.11 -17.13
CA ILE A 321 -28.48 -1.15 -17.58
C ILE A 321 -29.03 -2.40 -16.88
N GLY A 322 -29.79 -2.26 -15.78
CA GLY A 322 -30.27 -3.42 -15.03
C GLY A 322 -29.13 -4.34 -14.54
N ILE A 323 -27.90 -3.86 -14.45
CA ILE A 323 -26.79 -4.68 -13.94
C ILE A 323 -26.87 -4.64 -12.42
N GLY A 324 -27.07 -5.82 -11.84
CA GLY A 324 -27.38 -6.04 -10.44
C GLY A 324 -26.37 -5.38 -9.50
N GLY A 325 -26.84 -4.36 -8.78
CA GLY A 325 -26.44 -4.24 -7.38
C GLY A 325 -27.05 -5.39 -6.59
N THR A 326 -26.59 -5.56 -5.35
CA THR A 326 -27.25 -6.47 -4.40
C THR A 326 -28.54 -5.79 -3.95
N LEU A 327 -29.60 -5.96 -4.75
CA LEU A 327 -30.91 -5.31 -4.63
C LEU A 327 -31.50 -5.42 -3.21
N GLU A 328 -31.06 -6.44 -2.46
CA GLU A 328 -31.48 -6.78 -1.10
C GLU A 328 -31.19 -5.69 -0.06
N TYR A 329 -30.23 -4.80 -0.30
CA TYR A 329 -29.89 -3.69 0.62
C TYR A 329 -30.38 -2.32 0.10
N MET A 330 -30.96 -2.27 -1.10
CA MET A 330 -31.39 -1.02 -1.70
C MET A 330 -32.67 -0.49 -1.05
N PRO A 331 -32.77 0.83 -0.80
CA PRO A 331 -33.97 1.41 -0.26
C PRO A 331 -35.10 1.48 -1.30
N PRO A 332 -36.38 1.58 -0.84
CA PRO A 332 -37.55 1.65 -1.70
C PRO A 332 -37.45 2.67 -2.84
N GLU A 333 -36.94 3.87 -2.57
CA GLU A 333 -36.76 4.94 -3.56
C GLU A 333 -35.78 4.56 -4.69
N GLN A 334 -34.76 3.76 -4.39
CA GLN A 334 -33.78 3.26 -5.37
C GLN A 334 -34.36 2.09 -6.16
N LEU A 335 -35.07 1.17 -5.49
CA LEU A 335 -35.77 0.07 -6.16
C LEU A 335 -36.89 0.57 -7.09
N ARG A 336 -37.61 1.64 -6.74
CA ARG A 336 -38.61 2.30 -7.60
C ARG A 336 -37.97 2.78 -8.90
N ALA A 337 -36.82 3.44 -8.84
CA ALA A 337 -36.14 3.93 -10.05
C ALA A 337 -35.77 2.78 -11.01
N ILE A 338 -35.29 1.66 -10.49
CA ILE A 338 -34.98 0.45 -11.28
C ILE A 338 -36.26 -0.21 -11.83
N ALA A 339 -37.29 -0.36 -10.99
CA ALA A 339 -38.56 -1.00 -11.33
C ALA A 339 -39.33 -0.26 -12.44
N HIS A 340 -39.21 1.07 -12.48
CA HIS A 340 -39.96 1.94 -13.39
C HIS A 340 -39.10 2.56 -14.50
N LYS A 341 -37.81 2.20 -14.60
CA LYS A 341 -36.85 2.79 -15.56
C LYS A 341 -36.88 4.33 -15.54
N GLN A 342 -36.91 4.90 -14.34
CA GLN A 342 -36.87 6.36 -14.18
C GLN A 342 -35.41 6.83 -14.17
N ASP A 343 -35.13 7.95 -14.85
CA ASP A 343 -33.79 8.51 -14.99
C ASP A 343 -33.13 8.90 -13.66
N ARG A 344 -33.90 9.18 -12.61
CA ARG A 344 -33.37 9.63 -11.32
C ARG A 344 -34.18 9.16 -10.11
N ALA A 345 -33.53 8.37 -9.24
CA ALA A 345 -33.96 8.24 -7.86
C ALA A 345 -33.63 9.54 -7.10
N GLN A 346 -34.60 10.12 -6.39
CA GLN A 346 -34.33 11.20 -5.43
C GLN A 346 -33.76 10.58 -4.15
N LEU A 347 -32.46 10.34 -4.14
CA LEU A 347 -31.75 9.81 -2.98
C LEU A 347 -31.29 10.94 -2.06
N ASP A 348 -31.34 10.69 -0.76
CA ASP A 348 -30.75 11.57 0.26
C ASP A 348 -30.03 10.74 1.34
N ALA A 349 -29.54 11.41 2.39
CA ALA A 349 -28.82 10.77 3.49
C ALA A 349 -29.58 9.58 4.12
N ARG A 350 -30.92 9.59 4.09
CA ARG A 350 -31.78 8.56 4.67
C ARG A 350 -31.83 7.29 3.84
N SER A 351 -31.40 7.35 2.57
CA SER A 351 -31.17 6.18 1.71
C SER A 351 -29.99 5.36 2.24
N ASP A 352 -28.87 6.00 2.60
CA ASP A 352 -27.73 5.33 3.21
C ASP A 352 -28.07 4.74 4.60
N LEU A 353 -28.93 5.41 5.38
CA LEU A 353 -29.37 4.88 6.69
C LEU A 353 -30.16 3.58 6.54
N PHE A 354 -30.99 3.47 5.50
CA PHE A 354 -31.72 2.24 5.20
C PHE A 354 -30.75 1.10 4.85
N SER A 355 -29.80 1.34 3.95
CA SER A 355 -28.85 0.31 3.52
C SER A 355 -27.91 -0.13 4.65
N LEU A 356 -27.49 0.81 5.51
CA LEU A 356 -26.76 0.47 6.74
C LEU A 356 -27.63 -0.34 7.70
N ALA A 357 -28.90 0.01 7.89
CA ALA A 357 -29.81 -0.76 8.73
C ALA A 357 -30.08 -2.17 8.19
N ALA A 358 -30.19 -2.35 6.87
CA ALA A 358 -30.32 -3.67 6.24
C ALA A 358 -29.06 -4.52 6.46
N THR A 359 -27.88 -3.91 6.32
CA THR A 359 -26.59 -4.54 6.62
C THR A 359 -26.48 -4.98 8.08
N LEU A 360 -26.90 -4.11 9.03
CA LEU A 360 -26.89 -4.43 10.46
C LEU A 360 -27.95 -5.47 10.84
N TYR A 361 -29.15 -5.39 10.27
CA TYR A 361 -30.22 -6.36 10.48
C TYR A 361 -29.74 -7.76 10.10
N GLN A 362 -29.15 -7.92 8.92
CA GLN A 362 -28.63 -9.21 8.48
C GLN A 362 -27.46 -9.68 9.33
N SER A 363 -26.56 -8.78 9.70
CA SER A 363 -25.45 -9.12 10.60
C SER A 363 -25.95 -9.62 11.95
N LEU A 364 -26.98 -9.00 12.53
CA LEU A 364 -27.51 -9.36 13.84
C LEU A 364 -28.45 -10.58 13.83
N SER A 365 -29.07 -10.91 12.70
CA SER A 365 -30.04 -12.02 12.60
C SER A 365 -29.57 -13.22 11.77
N GLY A 366 -28.55 -13.04 10.94
CA GLY A 366 -28.18 -13.98 9.87
C GLY A 366 -29.16 -14.00 8.69
N ARG A 367 -30.18 -13.13 8.66
CA ARG A 367 -31.24 -13.12 7.64
C ARG A 367 -31.42 -11.74 7.01
N LEU A 368 -31.72 -11.69 5.72
CA LEU A 368 -32.06 -10.43 5.06
C LEU A 368 -33.41 -9.92 5.56
N PRO A 369 -33.60 -8.59 5.74
CA PRO A 369 -34.86 -8.04 6.24
C PRO A 369 -36.06 -8.33 5.33
N PHE A 370 -35.86 -8.33 4.02
CA PHE A 370 -36.93 -8.53 3.02
C PHE A 370 -36.71 -9.76 2.12
N GLY A 371 -35.87 -10.69 2.59
CA GLY A 371 -35.48 -11.90 1.85
C GLY A 371 -34.56 -11.64 0.65
N PRO A 372 -34.05 -12.71 0.00
CA PRO A 372 -33.16 -12.60 -1.15
C PRO A 372 -33.91 -12.11 -2.40
N ALA A 373 -33.16 -11.52 -3.35
CA ALA A 373 -33.68 -11.27 -4.68
C ALA A 373 -34.05 -12.61 -5.36
N PRO A 374 -35.08 -12.65 -6.20
CA PRO A 374 -35.42 -13.86 -6.97
C PRO A 374 -34.26 -14.29 -7.87
N GLU A 375 -33.91 -15.57 -7.86
CA GLU A 375 -32.79 -16.12 -8.66
C GLU A 375 -33.02 -15.97 -10.18
N ASN A 376 -34.29 -15.97 -10.60
CA ASN A 376 -34.70 -15.85 -12.01
C ASN A 376 -35.59 -14.62 -12.19
N GLY A 377 -35.26 -13.74 -13.14
CA GLY A 377 -36.10 -12.60 -13.52
C GLY A 377 -35.30 -11.42 -14.04
N LYS A 378 -35.95 -10.53 -14.81
CA LYS A 378 -35.29 -9.29 -15.23
C LYS A 378 -35.04 -8.40 -13.99
N PRO A 379 -33.98 -7.59 -13.97
CA PRO A 379 -33.64 -6.69 -12.85
C PRO A 379 -34.80 -5.82 -12.37
N ALA A 380 -35.61 -5.30 -13.31
CA ALA A 380 -36.81 -4.53 -13.00
C ALA A 380 -37.90 -5.36 -12.29
N GLU A 381 -38.02 -6.64 -12.61
CA GLU A 381 -38.99 -7.56 -11.96
C GLU A 381 -38.54 -7.93 -10.55
N GLN A 382 -37.25 -8.24 -10.39
CA GLN A 382 -36.63 -8.47 -9.09
C GLN A 382 -36.80 -7.24 -8.18
N ALA A 383 -36.53 -6.04 -8.70
CA ALA A 383 -36.73 -4.78 -7.98
C ALA A 383 -38.20 -4.55 -7.58
N ARG A 384 -39.17 -4.81 -8.48
CA ARG A 384 -40.61 -4.72 -8.15
C ARG A 384 -41.01 -5.69 -7.04
N GLN A 385 -40.47 -6.90 -7.06
CA GLN A 385 -40.80 -7.89 -6.04
C GLN A 385 -40.24 -7.52 -4.67
N LEU A 386 -38.98 -7.08 -4.60
CA LEU A 386 -38.38 -6.58 -3.36
C LEU A 386 -39.10 -5.34 -2.86
N LEU A 387 -39.46 -4.41 -3.74
CA LEU A 387 -40.24 -3.22 -3.40
C LEU A 387 -41.59 -3.59 -2.77
N ARG A 388 -42.29 -4.61 -3.31
CA ARG A 388 -43.52 -5.13 -2.71
C ARG A 388 -43.29 -5.73 -1.33
N ARG A 389 -42.19 -6.46 -1.13
CA ARG A 389 -41.85 -7.03 0.18
C ARG A 389 -41.53 -5.93 1.21
N GLN A 390 -40.88 -4.85 0.80
CA GLN A 390 -40.53 -3.70 1.65
C GLN A 390 -41.75 -2.90 2.14
N GLN A 391 -42.94 -3.09 1.56
CA GLN A 391 -44.18 -2.48 2.07
C GLN A 391 -44.66 -3.10 3.39
N ARG A 392 -44.17 -4.30 3.72
CA ARG A 392 -44.44 -4.96 5.00
C ARG A 392 -43.24 -4.78 5.92
N PRO A 393 -43.44 -4.58 7.23
CA PRO A 393 -42.32 -4.56 8.16
C PRO A 393 -41.59 -5.90 8.12
N PRO A 394 -40.24 -5.91 8.25
CA PRO A 394 -39.49 -7.15 8.36
C PRO A 394 -39.80 -7.85 9.68
N ASP A 395 -39.39 -9.13 9.80
CA ASP A 395 -39.55 -9.88 11.05
C ASP A 395 -38.90 -9.13 12.24
N PRO A 396 -39.48 -9.16 13.45
CA PRO A 396 -38.90 -8.48 14.60
C PRO A 396 -37.50 -9.00 14.92
N LEU A 397 -36.52 -8.08 14.96
CA LEU A 397 -35.11 -8.46 15.03
C LEU A 397 -34.78 -9.18 16.35
N ASN A 398 -35.42 -8.76 17.43
CA ASN A 398 -35.27 -9.34 18.77
C ASN A 398 -36.01 -10.69 18.93
N GLU A 399 -36.92 -11.06 18.03
CA GLU A 399 -37.50 -12.41 17.99
C GLU A 399 -36.55 -13.39 17.29
N LEU A 400 -35.91 -12.95 16.21
CA LEU A 400 -34.89 -13.71 15.50
C LEU A 400 -33.61 -13.88 16.34
N ASN A 401 -33.20 -12.83 17.05
CA ASN A 401 -32.06 -12.82 17.95
C ASN A 401 -32.42 -12.16 19.30
N PRO A 402 -32.79 -12.95 20.33
CA PRO A 402 -33.12 -12.45 21.67
C PRO A 402 -32.01 -11.68 22.38
N ASP A 403 -30.75 -11.81 21.96
CA ASP A 403 -29.63 -11.06 22.53
C ASP A 403 -29.58 -9.60 22.05
N VAL A 404 -30.39 -9.25 21.04
CA VAL A 404 -30.54 -7.87 20.54
C VAL A 404 -31.51 -7.11 21.46
N PRO A 405 -31.06 -6.03 22.13
CA PRO A 405 -31.94 -5.23 22.97
C PRO A 405 -33.13 -4.65 22.18
N ALA A 406 -34.33 -4.69 22.76
CA ALA A 406 -35.55 -4.19 22.10
C ALA A 406 -35.43 -2.74 21.59
N GLY A 407 -34.71 -1.88 22.31
CA GLY A 407 -34.44 -0.50 21.86
C GLY A 407 -33.57 -0.43 20.60
N LEU A 408 -32.57 -1.31 20.48
CA LEU A 408 -31.72 -1.39 19.29
C LEU A 408 -32.50 -1.92 18.09
N ALA A 409 -33.29 -2.99 18.32
CA ALA A 409 -34.18 -3.54 17.30
C ALA A 409 -35.13 -2.46 16.76
N ARG A 410 -35.77 -1.67 17.64
CA ARG A 410 -36.68 -0.60 17.25
C ARG A 410 -36.03 0.44 16.33
N VAL A 411 -34.80 0.85 16.63
CA VAL A 411 -34.10 1.86 15.82
C VAL A 411 -33.65 1.30 14.47
N ILE A 412 -33.17 0.06 14.43
CA ILE A 412 -32.86 -0.61 13.14
C ILE A 412 -34.12 -0.71 12.29
N HIS A 413 -35.25 -1.12 12.88
CA HIS A 413 -36.56 -1.17 12.20
C HIS A 413 -37.04 0.21 11.73
N GLN A 414 -36.83 1.26 12.52
CA GLN A 414 -37.15 2.63 12.12
C GLN A 414 -36.36 3.06 10.87
N CYS A 415 -35.06 2.76 10.80
CA CYS A 415 -34.25 3.05 9.61
C CYS A 415 -34.67 2.21 8.39
N LEU A 416 -35.31 1.06 8.59
CA LEU A 416 -35.87 0.20 7.54
C LEU A 416 -37.29 0.59 7.12
N ALA A 417 -37.84 1.70 7.63
CA ALA A 417 -39.16 2.17 7.25
C ALA A 417 -39.25 2.44 5.74
N PHE A 418 -40.38 2.03 5.14
CA PHE A 418 -40.62 2.14 3.71
C PHE A 418 -40.52 3.60 3.24
N GLU A 419 -41.20 4.51 3.93
CA GLU A 419 -41.15 5.93 3.60
C GLU A 419 -39.95 6.64 4.26
N PRO A 420 -39.10 7.36 3.51
CA PRO A 420 -37.92 8.04 4.06
C PRO A 420 -38.24 9.00 5.22
N ALA A 421 -39.42 9.62 5.24
CA ALA A 421 -39.85 10.53 6.30
C ALA A 421 -40.04 9.85 7.67
N GLN A 422 -40.19 8.53 7.71
CA GLN A 422 -40.36 7.76 8.95
C GLN A 422 -39.02 7.26 9.53
N ARG A 423 -37.93 7.37 8.74
CA ARG A 423 -36.57 6.98 9.15
C ARG A 423 -35.97 8.04 10.08
N LEU A 424 -34.86 7.69 10.73
CA LEU A 424 -34.02 8.71 11.38
C LEU A 424 -33.59 9.77 10.37
N ARG A 425 -33.47 11.02 10.82
CA ARG A 425 -33.25 12.14 9.91
C ARG A 425 -31.80 12.23 9.48
N THR A 426 -30.86 11.86 10.36
CA THR A 426 -29.42 12.04 10.14
C THR A 426 -28.59 10.84 10.57
N ALA A 427 -27.43 10.66 9.95
CA ALA A 427 -26.45 9.66 10.40
C ALA A 427 -25.92 9.92 11.82
N ALA A 428 -25.96 11.17 12.28
CA ALA A 428 -25.53 11.55 13.62
C ALA A 428 -26.46 10.96 14.69
N GLU A 429 -27.79 11.03 14.47
CA GLU A 429 -28.78 10.39 15.34
C GLU A 429 -28.53 8.88 15.46
N LEU A 430 -28.32 8.21 14.31
CA LEU A 430 -28.05 6.77 14.31
C LEU A 430 -26.73 6.45 15.03
N GLN A 431 -25.68 7.25 14.81
CA GLN A 431 -24.39 7.09 15.48
C GLN A 431 -24.52 7.19 17.00
N ASP A 432 -25.23 8.20 17.50
CA ASP A 432 -25.41 8.44 18.93
C ASP A 432 -26.20 7.32 19.60
N VAL A 433 -27.26 6.84 18.94
CA VAL A 433 -28.02 5.68 19.40
C VAL A 433 -27.11 4.46 19.50
N LEU A 434 -26.39 4.09 18.44
CA LEU A 434 -25.52 2.90 18.44
C LEU A 434 -24.40 2.99 19.50
N ARG A 435 -23.82 4.18 19.69
CA ARG A 435 -22.83 4.45 20.75
C ARG A 435 -23.43 4.29 22.15
N SER A 436 -24.70 4.68 22.34
CA SER A 436 -25.37 4.56 23.63
C SER A 436 -25.50 3.10 24.07
N PHE A 437 -25.81 2.19 23.13
CA PHE A 437 -25.90 0.75 23.40
C PHE A 437 -24.53 0.16 23.80
N ASN A 438 -23.45 0.50 23.10
CA ASN A 438 -22.10 0.06 23.49
C ASN A 438 -21.69 0.50 24.91
N ARG A 439 -22.12 1.69 25.35
CA ARG A 439 -21.81 2.21 26.70
C ARG A 439 -22.70 1.62 27.80
N ALA A 440 -23.92 1.20 27.46
CA ALA A 440 -24.86 0.60 28.42
C ALA A 440 -24.44 -0.83 28.78
N THR A 441 -24.03 -1.62 27.79
CA THR A 441 -23.61 -3.01 27.98
C THR A 441 -22.29 -3.10 28.76
N ALA A 442 -21.33 -2.20 28.50
CA ALA A 442 -20.11 -2.05 29.30
C ALA A 442 -20.36 -1.72 30.79
N ARG A 443 -21.48 -1.05 31.11
CA ARG A 443 -21.89 -0.75 32.49
C ARG A 443 -22.61 -1.93 33.16
N ALA A 444 -23.39 -2.71 32.41
CA ALA A 444 -24.06 -3.91 32.90
C ALA A 444 -23.05 -5.03 33.28
N LEU A 445 -22.04 -5.27 32.43
CA LEU A 445 -20.98 -6.25 32.68
C LEU A 445 -20.14 -5.95 33.94
N ARG A 446 -20.06 -4.68 34.37
CA ARG A 446 -19.42 -4.28 35.63
C ARG A 446 -20.23 -4.63 36.88
N ARG A 447 -21.54 -4.85 36.78
CA ARG A 447 -22.44 -5.13 37.92
C ARG A 447 -22.60 -6.62 38.25
N ILE A 448 -22.21 -7.55 37.36
CA ILE A 448 -22.45 -9.01 37.50
C ILE A 448 -21.32 -9.76 38.25
N ARG A 449 -20.50 -9.11 39.10
CA ARG A 449 -19.52 -9.84 39.95
C ARG A 449 -20.17 -10.28 41.28
N PRO A 450 -20.31 -11.60 41.59
CA PRO A 450 -20.93 -12.02 42.85
C PRO A 450 -19.93 -12.09 44.03
N ARG A 451 -20.49 -11.96 45.23
CA ARG A 451 -19.90 -12.05 46.58
C ARG A 451 -19.19 -13.40 46.84
N ARG A 452 -17.86 -13.41 47.00
CA ARG A 452 -17.09 -14.45 47.74
C ARG A 452 -15.85 -13.83 48.38
N ARG A 453 -16.05 -12.92 49.35
CA ARG A 453 -14.98 -12.07 49.92
C ARG A 453 -14.31 -12.59 51.21
N THR A 454 -14.80 -13.62 51.88
CA THR A 454 -14.28 -13.98 53.23
C THR A 454 -13.24 -15.09 53.26
N THR A 455 -13.21 -16.02 52.30
CA THR A 455 -12.27 -17.16 52.32
C THR A 455 -10.94 -16.89 51.62
N VAL A 456 -10.84 -15.88 50.77
CA VAL A 456 -9.63 -15.58 49.98
C VAL A 456 -8.60 -14.75 50.78
N ALA A 457 -9.05 -13.97 51.78
CA ALA A 457 -8.18 -13.06 52.54
C ALA A 457 -7.12 -13.78 53.38
N ALA A 458 -7.42 -14.98 53.90
CA ALA A 458 -6.48 -15.77 54.68
C ALA A 458 -5.34 -16.37 53.84
N ALA A 459 -5.65 -16.81 52.61
CA ALA A 459 -4.67 -17.38 51.69
C ALA A 459 -3.71 -16.31 51.11
N CYS A 460 -4.20 -15.09 50.91
CA CYS A 460 -3.38 -13.99 50.37
C CYS A 460 -2.30 -13.50 51.33
N SER A 461 -2.50 -13.64 52.65
CA SER A 461 -1.55 -13.14 53.66
C SER A 461 -0.28 -13.99 53.73
N LEU A 462 -0.41 -15.32 53.58
CA LEU A 462 0.73 -16.25 53.51
C LEU A 462 1.50 -16.13 52.18
N MET A 463 0.78 -15.84 51.08
CA MET A 463 1.40 -15.63 49.77
C MET A 463 2.17 -14.30 49.68
N ALA A 464 1.71 -13.26 50.38
CA ALA A 464 2.37 -11.95 50.42
C ALA A 464 3.76 -12.00 51.08
N LEU A 465 3.94 -12.82 52.12
CA LEU A 465 5.24 -13.04 52.76
C LEU A 465 6.23 -13.79 51.85
N GLY A 466 5.76 -14.76 51.06
CA GLY A 466 6.59 -15.44 50.07
C GLY A 466 7.00 -14.56 48.88
N ILE A 467 6.11 -13.65 48.45
CA ILE A 467 6.37 -12.71 47.36
C ILE A 467 7.38 -11.64 47.78
N ALA A 468 7.34 -11.17 49.03
CA ALA A 468 8.31 -10.18 49.53
C ALA A 468 9.76 -10.70 49.48
N ALA A 469 9.99 -11.98 49.78
CA ALA A 469 11.30 -12.62 49.65
C ALA A 469 11.75 -12.77 48.18
N GLY A 470 10.82 -13.01 47.25
CA GLY A 470 11.11 -13.17 45.81
C GLY A 470 11.35 -11.85 45.04
N VAL A 471 10.79 -10.73 45.51
CA VAL A 471 10.95 -9.41 44.87
C VAL A 471 12.34 -8.81 45.09
N ILE A 472 13.01 -9.16 46.20
CA ILE A 472 14.39 -8.73 46.45
C ILE A 472 15.37 -9.45 45.49
N ALA A 473 15.03 -10.65 44.99
CA ALA A 473 15.87 -11.44 44.09
C ALA A 473 15.75 -11.09 42.60
N SER A 474 14.73 -10.34 42.17
CA SER A 474 14.34 -10.23 40.75
C SER A 474 14.59 -8.88 40.07
N ARG A 475 15.42 -8.00 40.67
CA ARG A 475 16.02 -6.87 39.93
C ARG A 475 17.08 -7.39 38.93
N ARG A 476 16.66 -7.92 37.78
CA ARG A 476 17.56 -8.17 36.63
C ARG A 476 17.01 -7.62 35.32
N SER A 477 17.87 -6.89 34.63
CA SER A 477 17.66 -6.08 33.42
C SER A 477 17.24 -6.88 32.17
N ILE A 478 16.57 -6.21 31.22
CA ILE A 478 16.23 -6.77 29.90
C ILE A 478 17.51 -6.97 29.06
N PRO A 479 17.85 -8.20 28.62
CA PRO A 479 19.14 -8.49 27.96
C PRO A 479 19.36 -7.74 26.64
N SER A 480 20.58 -7.20 26.46
CA SER A 480 21.09 -6.50 25.28
C SER A 480 21.07 -7.32 23.99
N THR A 481 21.17 -8.64 24.08
CA THR A 481 21.08 -9.57 22.94
C THR A 481 19.78 -9.38 22.15
N ASN A 482 18.68 -9.07 22.85
CA ASN A 482 17.38 -8.81 22.22
C ASN A 482 17.32 -7.41 21.56
N ARG A 483 18.15 -6.45 21.99
CA ARG A 483 18.25 -5.12 21.38
C ARG A 483 19.07 -5.18 20.10
N LEU A 484 20.19 -5.89 20.10
CA LEU A 484 21.05 -6.10 18.93
C LEU A 484 20.28 -6.81 17.81
N ARG A 485 19.56 -7.89 18.12
CA ARG A 485 18.75 -8.62 17.13
C ARG A 485 17.68 -7.74 16.46
N LYS A 486 17.04 -6.86 17.26
CA LYS A 486 16.06 -5.90 16.72
C LYS A 486 16.72 -4.78 15.92
N GLY A 487 17.92 -4.36 16.31
CA GLY A 487 18.70 -3.36 15.58
C GLY A 487 19.06 -3.86 14.18
N TRP A 488 19.51 -5.12 14.06
CA TRP A 488 19.78 -5.74 12.76
C TRP A 488 18.55 -5.90 11.89
N ALA A 489 17.43 -6.37 12.46
CA ALA A 489 16.18 -6.44 11.72
C ALA A 489 15.73 -5.05 11.21
N ALA A 490 15.93 -3.99 11.99
CA ALA A 490 15.67 -2.62 11.54
C ALA A 490 16.64 -2.17 10.44
N TYR A 491 17.91 -2.57 10.49
CA TYR A 491 18.91 -2.27 9.48
C TYR A 491 18.60 -2.94 8.13
N GLU A 492 18.24 -4.23 8.15
CA GLU A 492 17.88 -5.00 6.95
C GLU A 492 16.60 -4.48 6.27
N LEU A 493 15.68 -3.92 7.06
CA LEU A 493 14.46 -3.26 6.56
C LEU A 493 14.69 -1.80 6.11
N GLY A 494 15.93 -1.33 6.05
CA GLY A 494 16.28 0.04 5.64
C GLY A 494 15.97 1.12 6.68
N ASN A 495 15.57 0.77 7.89
CA ASN A 495 15.25 1.71 8.97
C ASN A 495 16.48 2.05 9.82
N HIS A 496 17.41 2.78 9.21
CA HIS A 496 18.68 3.16 9.81
C HIS A 496 18.51 4.05 11.07
N VAL A 497 17.46 4.87 11.17
CA VAL A 497 17.23 5.68 12.39
C VAL A 497 16.90 4.78 13.59
N VAL A 498 16.05 3.77 13.39
CA VAL A 498 15.66 2.84 14.46
C VAL A 498 16.78 1.87 14.81
N ALA A 499 17.51 1.37 13.81
CA ALA A 499 18.70 0.54 14.04
C ALA A 499 19.73 1.25 14.92
N SER A 500 20.00 2.54 14.67
CA SER A 500 20.91 3.37 15.48
C SER A 500 20.44 3.52 16.90
N ARG A 501 19.16 3.85 17.13
CA ARG A 501 18.61 3.95 18.49
C ARG A 501 18.72 2.63 19.25
N LEU A 502 18.53 1.49 18.58
CA LEU A 502 18.58 0.18 19.21
C LEU A 502 20.00 -0.27 19.55
N PHE A 503 20.96 -0.03 18.65
CA PHE A 503 22.37 -0.30 18.94
C PHE A 503 22.93 0.68 19.98
N ASP A 504 22.55 1.95 19.95
CA ASP A 504 22.92 2.94 20.98
C ASP A 504 22.31 2.58 22.34
N ALA A 505 21.06 2.12 22.38
CA ALA A 505 20.44 1.63 23.61
C ALA A 505 21.09 0.32 24.11
N ALA A 506 21.61 -0.53 23.22
CA ALA A 506 22.39 -1.70 23.61
C ALA A 506 23.75 -1.31 24.18
N TRP A 507 24.40 -0.30 23.57
CA TRP A 507 25.69 0.23 24.01
C TRP A 507 25.58 0.85 25.41
N ARG A 508 24.54 1.67 25.61
CA ARG A 508 24.30 2.36 26.89
C ARG A 508 23.81 1.46 28.02
N SER A 509 23.38 0.22 27.75
CA SER A 509 23.02 -0.72 28.83
C SER A 509 24.22 -1.24 29.64
N GLY A 510 25.46 -0.99 29.19
CA GLY A 510 26.66 -1.50 29.84
C GLY A 510 26.88 -3.02 29.64
N GLU A 511 25.99 -3.68 28.91
CA GLU A 511 26.17 -5.07 28.50
C GLU A 511 27.08 -5.16 27.27
N SER A 512 28.00 -6.14 27.24
CA SER A 512 28.99 -6.29 26.18
C SER A 512 28.32 -6.65 24.83
N ILE A 513 28.32 -5.71 23.88
CA ILE A 513 27.95 -5.96 22.49
C ILE A 513 29.05 -6.82 21.87
N ARG A 514 28.76 -8.08 21.52
CA ARG A 514 29.69 -9.01 20.85
C ARG A 514 29.61 -9.01 19.32
N ASP A 515 29.03 -7.95 18.76
CA ASP A 515 28.85 -7.80 17.32
C ASP A 515 29.61 -6.57 16.80
N GLY A 516 30.80 -6.82 16.24
CA GLY A 516 31.66 -5.77 15.70
C GLY A 516 31.02 -5.00 14.55
N ARG A 517 30.13 -5.62 13.77
CA ARG A 517 29.46 -4.94 12.65
C ARG A 517 28.45 -3.91 13.15
N ALA A 518 27.73 -4.25 14.24
CA ALA A 518 26.78 -3.33 14.85
C ALA A 518 27.50 -2.12 15.47
N LEU A 519 28.66 -2.36 16.09
CA LEU A 519 29.52 -1.31 16.65
C LEU A 519 30.07 -0.37 15.56
N ALA A 520 30.66 -0.94 14.49
CA ALA A 520 31.20 -0.16 13.39
C ALA A 520 30.13 0.67 12.68
N TRP A 521 28.94 0.08 12.47
CA TRP A 521 27.83 0.78 11.86
C TRP A 521 27.27 1.88 12.76
N LEU A 522 27.11 1.62 14.07
CA LEU A 522 26.65 2.63 15.04
C LEU A 522 27.61 3.83 15.09
N ALA A 523 28.91 3.55 15.10
CA ALA A 523 29.95 4.58 15.07
C ALA A 523 29.85 5.44 13.81
N TYR A 524 29.72 4.82 12.64
CA TYR A 524 29.57 5.53 11.36
C TYR A 524 28.30 6.39 11.34
N TYR A 525 27.17 5.82 11.73
CA TYR A 525 25.88 6.49 11.70
C TYR A 525 25.85 7.69 12.64
N ASN A 526 26.39 7.56 13.85
CA ASN A 526 26.39 8.64 14.83
C ASN A 526 27.30 9.79 14.39
N CYS A 527 28.51 9.51 13.90
CA CYS A 527 29.41 10.55 13.40
C CYS A 527 28.85 11.33 12.22
N ARG A 528 28.08 10.67 11.34
CA ARG A 528 27.45 11.32 10.19
C ARG A 528 26.28 12.21 10.59
N ASN A 529 25.47 11.79 11.57
CA ASN A 529 24.21 12.47 11.91
C ASN A 529 24.29 13.36 13.17
N ARG A 530 25.36 13.23 13.98
CA ARG A 530 25.60 14.01 15.21
C ARG A 530 27.10 14.36 15.32
N PRO A 531 27.60 15.30 14.51
CA PRO A 531 29.03 15.62 14.42
C PRO A 531 29.50 16.46 15.63
N GLU A 532 29.47 15.89 16.83
CA GLU A 532 29.90 16.51 18.08
C GLU A 532 31.15 15.83 18.64
N PRO A 533 32.05 16.55 19.35
CA PRO A 533 33.28 15.97 19.93
C PRO A 533 33.04 14.75 20.83
N ALA A 534 31.96 14.73 21.61
CA ALA A 534 31.61 13.58 22.45
C ALA A 534 31.24 12.35 21.61
N THR A 535 30.55 12.57 20.49
CA THR A 535 30.12 11.50 19.57
C THR A 535 31.32 10.88 18.85
N PHE A 536 32.30 11.69 18.44
CA PHE A 536 33.53 11.18 17.85
C PHE A 536 34.35 10.33 18.82
N ARG A 537 34.44 10.71 20.11
CA ARG A 537 35.10 9.90 21.14
C ARG A 537 34.43 8.55 21.33
N GLN A 538 33.10 8.54 21.44
CA GLN A 538 32.33 7.30 21.53
C GLN A 538 32.50 6.42 20.28
N ALA A 539 32.50 7.02 19.08
CA ALA A 539 32.70 6.28 17.84
C ALA A 539 34.09 5.68 17.72
N ILE A 540 35.13 6.32 18.29
CA ILE A 540 36.48 5.74 18.38
C ILE A 540 36.45 4.47 19.24
N GLU A 541 35.85 4.52 20.43
CA GLU A 541 35.71 3.36 21.32
C GLU A 541 34.97 2.21 20.64
N GLN A 542 33.88 2.52 19.93
CA GLN A 542 33.08 1.54 19.20
C GLN A 542 33.85 0.89 18.05
N ASN A 543 34.57 1.66 17.24
CA ASN A 543 35.39 1.12 16.14
C ASN A 543 36.59 0.31 16.67
N GLN A 544 37.24 0.74 17.75
CA GLN A 544 38.33 -0.01 18.38
C GLN A 544 37.84 -1.35 18.94
N LEU A 545 36.67 -1.34 19.59
CA LEU A 545 36.06 -2.57 20.07
C LEU A 545 35.63 -3.48 18.91
N ALA A 546 35.12 -2.93 17.80
CA ALA A 546 34.83 -3.71 16.60
C ALA A 546 36.07 -4.41 16.02
N ILE A 547 37.22 -3.71 15.99
CA ILE A 547 38.51 -4.28 15.58
C ILE A 547 38.94 -5.39 16.53
N HIS A 548 38.83 -5.17 17.85
CA HIS A 548 39.14 -6.19 18.86
C HIS A 548 38.24 -7.44 18.73
N GLN A 549 37.03 -7.28 18.18
CA GLN A 549 36.11 -8.38 17.88
C GLN A 549 36.33 -9.01 16.50
N GLY A 550 37.43 -8.66 15.82
CA GLY A 550 37.84 -9.26 14.55
C GLY A 550 37.31 -8.56 13.29
N LEU A 551 36.58 -7.43 13.41
CA LEU A 551 36.11 -6.66 12.25
C LEU A 551 37.20 -5.70 11.74
N VAL A 552 38.26 -6.27 11.16
CA VAL A 552 39.41 -5.54 10.62
C VAL A 552 39.16 -5.21 9.14
N THR A 553 38.59 -4.03 8.86
CA THR A 553 38.24 -3.62 7.48
C THR A 553 38.64 -2.19 7.18
N ALA A 554 38.92 -1.90 5.91
CA ALA A 554 39.25 -0.55 5.44
C ALA A 554 38.18 0.50 5.81
N ALA A 555 36.90 0.11 5.84
CA ALA A 555 35.79 0.99 6.21
C ALA A 555 35.83 1.41 7.69
N VAL A 556 36.18 0.47 8.59
CA VAL A 556 36.31 0.74 10.04
C VAL A 556 37.50 1.68 10.29
N PHE A 557 38.63 1.42 9.65
CA PHE A 557 39.80 2.30 9.72
C PHE A 557 39.55 3.68 9.12
N ASN A 558 38.78 3.78 8.03
CA ASN A 558 38.38 5.06 7.46
C ASN A 558 37.53 5.89 8.44
N ASN A 559 36.57 5.24 9.10
CA ASN A 559 35.73 5.89 10.10
C ASN A 559 36.54 6.36 11.32
N LEU A 560 37.45 5.51 11.81
CA LEU A 560 38.32 5.81 12.94
C LEU A 560 39.31 6.94 12.63
N GLY A 561 39.91 6.95 11.44
CA GLY A 561 40.74 8.04 10.94
C GLY A 561 39.98 9.37 10.82
N TYR A 562 38.74 9.32 10.29
CA TYR A 562 37.86 10.49 10.24
C TYR A 562 37.56 11.04 11.64
N CYS A 563 37.24 10.18 12.61
CA CYS A 563 36.94 10.61 13.98
C CYS A 563 38.15 11.30 14.65
N TYR A 564 39.35 10.75 14.50
CA TYR A 564 40.57 11.38 15.03
C TYR A 564 40.87 12.72 14.35
N LEU A 565 40.65 12.81 13.04
CA LEU A 565 40.79 14.07 12.30
C LEU A 565 39.83 15.13 12.85
N GLN A 566 38.56 14.80 13.10
CA GLN A 566 37.59 15.74 13.68
C GLN A 566 37.95 16.19 15.11
N LEU A 567 38.66 15.34 15.87
CA LEU A 567 39.18 15.68 17.21
C LEU A 567 40.56 16.36 17.19
N GLY A 568 41.17 16.53 16.02
CA GLY A 568 42.48 17.16 15.87
C GLY A 568 43.69 16.27 16.21
N ASP A 569 43.50 14.97 16.45
CA ASP A 569 44.60 14.02 16.68
C ASP A 569 45.15 13.51 15.34
N LEU A 570 45.92 14.37 14.67
CA LEU A 570 46.39 14.12 13.30
C LEU A 570 47.29 12.88 13.19
N ALA A 571 48.11 12.59 14.21
CA ALA A 571 49.00 11.44 14.21
C ALA A 571 48.22 10.12 14.24
N LYS A 572 47.19 10.02 15.09
CA LYS A 572 46.32 8.83 15.12
C LYS A 572 45.43 8.75 13.90
N ALA A 573 44.96 9.90 13.38
CA ALA A 573 44.18 9.95 12.14
C ALA A 573 44.98 9.36 10.97
N GLN A 574 46.22 9.83 10.78
CA GLN A 574 47.12 9.32 9.74
C GLN A 574 47.37 7.82 9.89
N LYS A 575 47.80 7.37 11.06
CA LYS A 575 48.10 5.96 11.34
C LYS A 575 46.91 5.06 11.02
N ALA A 576 45.70 5.47 11.42
CA ALA A 576 44.49 4.71 11.15
C ALA A 576 44.16 4.61 9.65
N LEU A 577 44.31 5.71 8.92
CA LEU A 577 44.03 5.74 7.48
C LEU A 577 45.05 4.90 6.69
N GLU A 578 46.33 4.94 7.07
CA GLU A 578 47.40 4.11 6.49
C GLU A 578 47.14 2.61 6.74
N GLN A 579 46.70 2.25 7.96
CA GLN A 579 46.24 0.88 8.25
C GLN A 579 45.06 0.46 7.37
N GLY A 580 44.12 1.37 7.11
CA GLY A 580 43.03 1.14 6.17
C GLY A 580 43.52 0.93 4.73
N LEU A 581 44.50 1.72 4.29
CA LEU A 581 45.09 1.63 2.94
C LEU A 581 45.91 0.35 2.76
N ALA A 582 46.56 -0.15 3.81
CA ALA A 582 47.22 -1.45 3.78
C ALA A 582 46.22 -2.60 3.48
N LEU A 583 44.96 -2.45 3.90
CA LEU A 583 43.88 -3.41 3.61
C LEU A 583 43.21 -3.17 2.24
N SER A 584 43.10 -1.91 1.82
CA SER A 584 42.48 -1.54 0.54
C SER A 584 43.19 -0.32 -0.07
N PRO A 585 44.25 -0.55 -0.86
CA PRO A 585 45.07 0.54 -1.41
C PRO A 585 44.33 1.48 -2.35
N THR A 586 43.27 0.99 -3.01
CA THR A 586 42.49 1.74 -4.01
C THR A 586 41.27 2.47 -3.41
N ALA A 587 41.06 2.41 -2.10
CA ALA A 587 39.89 2.99 -1.45
C ALA A 587 39.95 4.52 -1.42
N GLY A 588 39.28 5.18 -2.37
CA GLY A 588 39.30 6.64 -2.49
C GLY A 588 38.85 7.42 -1.25
N ALA A 589 37.95 6.86 -0.42
CA ALA A 589 37.52 7.52 0.82
C ALA A 589 38.67 7.71 1.83
N LEU A 590 39.58 6.74 1.91
CA LEU A 590 40.75 6.80 2.77
C LEU A 590 41.73 7.86 2.27
N HIS A 591 42.00 7.88 0.96
CA HIS A 591 42.85 8.89 0.33
C HIS A 591 42.32 10.32 0.55
N ARG A 592 41.00 10.54 0.41
CA ARG A 592 40.39 11.86 0.68
C ARG A 592 40.57 12.29 2.14
N ASN A 593 40.38 11.38 3.09
CA ASN A 593 40.60 11.71 4.49
C ASN A 593 42.08 11.94 4.81
N LEU A 594 42.99 11.22 4.15
CA LEU A 594 44.44 11.40 4.31
C LEU A 594 44.88 12.76 3.76
N LEU A 595 44.32 13.20 2.63
CA LEU A 595 44.50 14.56 2.13
C LEU A 595 44.07 15.59 3.18
N LYS A 596 42.91 15.42 3.81
CA LYS A 596 42.46 16.35 4.86
C LYS A 596 43.38 16.38 6.08
N VAL A 597 43.96 15.23 6.47
CA VAL A 597 44.99 15.17 7.51
C VAL A 597 46.23 15.96 7.09
N GLU A 598 46.69 15.79 5.85
CA GLU A 598 47.85 16.50 5.31
C GLU A 598 47.62 18.02 5.27
N LEU A 599 46.44 18.47 4.82
CA LEU A 599 46.08 19.89 4.81
C LEU A 599 46.03 20.48 6.24
N ALA A 600 45.52 19.72 7.20
CA ALA A 600 45.52 20.12 8.61
C ALA A 600 46.95 20.17 9.19
N HIS A 601 47.81 19.22 8.82
CA HIS A 601 49.21 19.19 9.21
C HIS A 601 49.96 20.41 8.64
N ALA A 602 49.85 20.67 7.34
CA ALA A 602 50.43 21.83 6.66
C ALA A 602 50.03 23.16 7.32
N ARG A 603 48.73 23.31 7.68
CA ARG A 603 48.24 24.48 8.42
C ARG A 603 48.90 24.63 9.79
N ARG A 604 49.08 23.53 10.53
CA ARG A 604 49.64 23.54 11.88
C ARG A 604 51.15 23.78 11.89
N THR A 605 51.88 23.18 10.96
CA THR A 605 53.35 23.27 10.88
C THR A 605 53.85 24.42 10.03
N LYS A 606 52.95 25.08 9.27
CA LYS A 606 53.28 26.09 8.26
C LYS A 606 54.30 25.58 7.24
N ARG A 607 54.15 24.32 6.83
CA ARG A 607 54.95 23.68 5.79
C ARG A 607 54.08 23.34 4.59
N PRO A 608 54.63 23.31 3.36
CA PRO A 608 53.88 22.87 2.18
C PRO A 608 53.36 21.44 2.35
N PRO A 609 52.12 21.14 1.94
CA PRO A 609 51.60 19.79 1.98
C PRO A 609 52.30 18.87 0.96
N ALA A 610 52.46 17.60 1.29
CA ALA A 610 53.13 16.61 0.46
C ALA A 610 52.35 16.32 -0.85
N LYS A 611 52.97 16.63 -1.99
CA LYS A 611 52.37 16.47 -3.34
C LYS A 611 51.84 15.06 -3.62
N GLY A 612 52.53 14.03 -3.12
CA GLY A 612 52.14 12.62 -3.34
C GLY A 612 50.71 12.32 -2.86
N VAL A 613 50.27 12.93 -1.76
CA VAL A 613 48.94 12.67 -1.17
C VAL A 613 47.81 13.14 -2.10
N LEU A 614 47.95 14.32 -2.72
CA LEU A 614 46.97 14.84 -3.67
C LEU A 614 46.93 14.02 -4.96
N VAL A 615 48.10 13.57 -5.45
CA VAL A 615 48.21 12.75 -6.66
C VAL A 615 47.48 11.42 -6.47
N GLU A 616 47.76 10.71 -5.37
CA GLU A 616 47.09 9.44 -5.06
C GLU A 616 45.59 9.63 -4.80
N THR A 617 45.19 10.75 -4.17
CA THR A 617 43.77 11.06 -3.98
C THR A 617 43.03 11.23 -5.31
N ARG A 618 43.61 11.96 -6.27
CA ARG A 618 43.01 12.14 -7.61
C ARG A 618 43.00 10.86 -8.43
N ARG A 619 43.99 9.98 -8.22
CA ARG A 619 44.07 8.67 -8.89
C ARG A 619 42.92 7.75 -8.46
N HIS A 620 42.53 7.80 -7.19
CA HIS A 620 41.60 6.85 -6.59
C HIS A 620 40.23 7.42 -6.22
N SER A 621 39.98 8.71 -6.48
CA SER A 621 38.69 9.36 -6.21
C SER A 621 38.14 10.11 -7.42
N PRO A 622 36.82 10.04 -7.67
CA PRO A 622 36.19 10.88 -8.66
C PRO A 622 36.34 12.36 -8.28
N LEU A 623 36.42 13.21 -9.29
CA LEU A 623 36.61 14.65 -9.13
C LEU A 623 35.28 15.32 -8.74
N THR A 624 35.00 15.34 -7.44
CA THR A 624 33.83 15.98 -6.84
C THR A 624 34.11 17.43 -6.42
N ALA A 625 33.05 18.18 -6.13
CA ALA A 625 33.14 19.57 -5.68
C ALA A 625 34.00 19.72 -4.42
N ASP A 626 33.85 18.80 -3.47
CA ASP A 626 34.65 18.74 -2.24
C ASP A 626 36.12 18.42 -2.51
N LEU A 627 36.42 17.51 -3.45
CA LEU A 627 37.80 17.19 -3.81
C LEU A 627 38.47 18.33 -4.58
N ALA A 628 37.72 19.01 -5.45
CA ALA A 628 38.17 20.24 -6.09
C ALA A 628 38.48 21.32 -5.04
N TRP A 629 37.62 21.46 -4.02
CA TRP A 629 37.85 22.38 -2.91
C TRP A 629 39.08 22.03 -2.07
N ASP A 630 39.25 20.77 -1.66
CA ASP A 630 40.43 20.31 -0.92
C ASP A 630 41.72 20.49 -1.75
N ALA A 631 41.65 20.32 -3.07
CA ALA A 631 42.77 20.57 -3.99
C ALA A 631 43.07 22.07 -4.16
N ALA A 632 42.07 22.95 -4.09
CA ALA A 632 42.28 24.40 -4.04
C ALA A 632 42.99 24.78 -2.74
N LEU A 633 42.55 24.24 -1.61
CA LEU A 633 43.20 24.47 -0.32
C LEU A 633 44.64 23.95 -0.28
N PHE A 634 44.90 22.80 -0.91
CA PHE A 634 46.27 22.29 -1.11
C PHE A 634 47.16 23.31 -1.83
N GLY A 635 46.69 23.86 -2.94
CA GLY A 635 47.41 24.88 -3.70
C GLY A 635 47.65 26.15 -2.89
N ALA A 636 46.64 26.60 -2.14
CA ALA A 636 46.72 27.78 -1.30
C ALA A 636 47.80 27.65 -0.21
N LEU A 637 47.82 26.50 0.48
CA LEU A 637 48.82 26.19 1.51
C LEU A 637 50.22 26.03 0.93
N THR A 638 50.34 25.41 -0.25
CA THR A 638 51.63 25.30 -0.95
C THR A 638 52.16 26.69 -1.32
N ALA A 639 51.32 27.55 -1.90
CA ALA A 639 51.70 28.92 -2.24
C ALA A 639 52.10 29.75 -1.02
N ALA A 640 51.40 29.57 0.11
CA ALA A 640 51.66 30.32 1.34
C ALA A 640 52.97 29.91 2.05
N TYR A 641 53.40 28.64 1.93
CA TYR A 641 54.47 28.08 2.76
C TYR A 641 55.68 27.57 1.96
N CYS A 642 55.70 27.69 0.64
CA CYS A 642 56.87 27.32 -0.16
C CYS A 642 57.88 28.47 -0.29
N ASP A 643 59.16 28.12 -0.31
CA ASP A 643 60.27 29.07 -0.46
C ASP A 643 60.64 29.31 -1.94
N ASP A 644 60.08 28.54 -2.87
CA ASP A 644 60.34 28.61 -4.32
C ASP A 644 59.28 29.48 -5.02
N ASP A 645 59.71 30.60 -5.61
CA ASP A 645 58.84 31.55 -6.32
C ASP A 645 58.13 30.94 -7.54
N ILE A 646 58.78 30.03 -8.25
CA ILE A 646 58.22 29.33 -9.41
C ILE A 646 57.13 28.36 -8.95
N LEU A 647 57.40 27.62 -7.88
CA LEU A 647 56.42 26.71 -7.27
C LEU A 647 55.23 27.50 -6.70
N ARG A 648 55.48 28.67 -6.11
CA ARG A 648 54.47 29.57 -5.58
C ARG A 648 53.49 30.01 -6.66
N ASP A 649 53.99 30.58 -7.76
CA ASP A 649 53.13 31.03 -8.86
C ASP A 649 52.35 29.86 -9.51
N LYS A 650 52.99 28.70 -9.71
CA LYS A 650 52.29 27.48 -10.17
C LYS A 650 51.15 27.08 -9.23
N SER A 651 51.38 27.14 -7.92
CA SER A 651 50.40 26.78 -6.90
C SER A 651 49.23 27.77 -6.85
N ILE A 652 49.47 29.06 -7.12
CA ILE A 652 48.42 30.07 -7.22
C ILE A 652 47.49 29.79 -8.41
N ARG A 653 48.01 29.49 -9.62
CA ARG A 653 47.12 29.12 -10.73
C ARG A 653 46.39 27.80 -10.51
N LEU A 654 47.03 26.81 -9.90
CA LEU A 654 46.36 25.55 -9.54
C LEU A 654 45.20 25.81 -8.57
N THR A 655 45.40 26.67 -7.58
CA THR A 655 44.37 27.10 -6.64
C THR A 655 43.18 27.72 -7.38
N TYR A 656 43.45 28.66 -8.29
CA TYR A 656 42.42 29.33 -9.09
C TYR A 656 41.59 28.34 -9.94
N SER A 657 42.27 27.46 -10.67
CA SER A 657 41.64 26.43 -11.51
C SER A 657 40.74 25.49 -10.69
N ASN A 658 41.20 25.04 -9.52
CA ASN A 658 40.42 24.20 -8.63
C ASN A 658 39.25 24.96 -7.97
N CYS A 659 39.40 26.26 -7.68
CA CYS A 659 38.28 27.11 -7.20
C CYS A 659 37.18 27.23 -8.26
N LEU A 660 37.53 27.51 -9.52
CA LEU A 660 36.57 27.55 -10.63
C LEU A 660 35.82 26.22 -10.77
N GLN A 661 36.55 25.11 -10.69
CA GLN A 661 35.97 23.78 -10.77
C GLN A 661 35.02 23.49 -9.59
N ALA A 662 35.41 23.86 -8.37
CA ALA A 662 34.56 23.74 -7.19
C ALA A 662 33.27 24.57 -7.33
N LEU A 663 33.37 25.82 -7.80
CA LEU A 663 32.22 26.71 -8.05
C LEU A 663 31.27 26.12 -9.10
N ALA A 664 31.82 25.66 -10.24
CA ALA A 664 31.04 25.04 -11.31
C ALA A 664 30.28 23.77 -10.85
N GLN A 665 30.75 23.12 -9.78
CA GLN A 665 30.13 21.94 -9.19
C GLN A 665 29.31 22.23 -7.92
N GLY A 666 29.01 23.51 -7.63
CA GLY A 666 28.06 23.91 -6.59
C GLY A 666 28.65 24.27 -5.23
N ILE A 667 29.96 24.50 -5.12
CA ILE A 667 30.52 25.17 -3.93
C ILE A 667 30.05 26.63 -3.89
N GLU A 668 29.58 27.09 -2.73
CA GLU A 668 29.15 28.47 -2.56
C GLU A 668 30.30 29.47 -2.74
N PRO A 669 30.10 30.58 -3.48
CA PRO A 669 31.09 31.65 -3.66
C PRO A 669 31.67 32.19 -2.36
N ARG A 670 30.86 32.24 -1.28
CA ARG A 670 31.30 32.68 0.05
C ARG A 670 32.50 31.89 0.60
N ARG A 671 32.63 30.60 0.26
CA ARG A 671 33.79 29.79 0.69
C ARG A 671 35.08 30.29 0.05
N VAL A 672 35.01 30.78 -1.20
CA VAL A 672 36.15 31.42 -1.89
C VAL A 672 36.53 32.71 -1.18
N ASP A 673 35.55 33.52 -0.75
CA ASP A 673 35.82 34.74 0.03
C ASP A 673 36.56 34.43 1.35
N GLU A 674 36.16 33.36 2.04
CA GLU A 674 36.83 32.90 3.27
C GLU A 674 38.27 32.41 3.00
N LEU A 675 38.49 31.71 1.88
CA LEU A 675 39.82 31.28 1.47
C LEU A 675 40.73 32.49 1.18
N LEU A 676 40.24 33.50 0.47
CA LEU A 676 40.98 34.73 0.15
C LEU A 676 41.30 35.56 1.40
N LYS A 677 40.40 35.56 2.39
CA LYS A 677 40.66 36.16 3.71
C LYS A 677 41.74 35.41 4.46
N GLN A 678 41.75 34.08 4.40
CA GLN A 678 42.74 33.24 5.07
C GLN A 678 44.14 33.34 4.42
N PHE A 679 44.21 33.57 3.10
CA PHE A 679 45.46 33.61 2.35
C PHE A 679 45.62 34.92 1.56
N PRO A 680 46.15 36.00 2.19
CA PRO A 680 46.30 37.31 1.54
C PRO A 680 47.12 37.30 0.24
N ILE A 681 48.03 36.33 0.10
CA ILE A 681 48.79 36.11 -1.13
C ILE A 681 47.90 35.84 -2.35
N LEU A 682 46.78 35.12 -2.17
CA LEU A 682 45.82 34.85 -3.23
C LEU A 682 44.98 36.08 -3.57
N LYS A 683 44.61 36.87 -2.55
CA LYS A 683 43.82 38.10 -2.72
C LYS A 683 44.53 39.15 -3.58
N ARG A 684 45.86 39.19 -3.53
CA ARG A 684 46.70 40.11 -4.33
C ARG A 684 46.78 39.70 -5.81
N ASP A 685 46.41 38.47 -6.13
CA ASP A 685 46.46 37.97 -7.50
C ASP A 685 45.18 38.32 -8.28
N ARG A 686 45.36 38.98 -9.43
CA ARG A 686 44.25 39.49 -10.27
C ARG A 686 43.28 38.40 -10.72
N ARG A 687 43.71 37.14 -10.79
CA ARG A 687 42.85 36.01 -11.22
C ARG A 687 41.64 35.85 -10.30
N PHE A 688 41.77 36.15 -9.01
CA PHE A 688 40.71 35.92 -8.03
C PHE A 688 39.69 37.06 -7.92
N HIS A 689 39.91 38.21 -8.58
CA HIS A 689 39.06 39.41 -8.45
C HIS A 689 37.63 39.22 -9.00
N GLY A 690 37.38 38.19 -9.82
CA GLY A 690 36.06 37.86 -10.37
C GLY A 690 35.37 36.63 -9.77
N LEU A 691 35.94 36.01 -8.72
CA LEU A 691 35.39 34.79 -8.10
C LEU A 691 34.56 35.04 -6.84
N THR A 692 34.45 36.29 -6.40
CA THR A 692 33.82 36.70 -5.14
C THR A 692 32.37 37.13 -5.37
N GLY A 693 31.45 36.76 -4.47
CA GLY A 693 30.00 36.98 -4.62
C GLY A 693 29.52 38.43 -4.45
N SER A 694 30.41 39.43 -4.46
CA SER A 694 30.03 40.84 -4.49
C SER A 694 29.87 41.33 -5.94
N SER A 695 28.85 40.82 -6.63
CA SER A 695 28.23 41.50 -7.77
C SER A 695 26.71 41.33 -7.67
N SER A 696 26.09 42.15 -6.83
CA SER A 696 24.66 42.42 -6.90
C SER A 696 24.36 43.49 -7.96
N ASP A 697 24.99 43.38 -9.13
CA ASP A 697 24.70 44.18 -10.33
C ASP A 697 25.38 43.50 -11.53
N ALA A 698 24.63 42.65 -12.23
CA ALA A 698 24.72 42.34 -13.66
C ALA A 698 23.62 41.32 -14.03
#